data_AF-A0A2Z5WZA4-F1
#
_entry.id   AF-A0A2Z5WZA4-F1
#
_cell.length_a   1.000
_cell.length_b   1.000
_cell.length_c   1.000
_cell.angle_alpha   90.00
_cell.angle_beta   90.00
_cell.angle_gamma   90.00
#
_symmetry.space_group_name_H-M   'P 1'
#
loop_
_entity.id
_entity.type
_entity.pdbx_description
1 polymer ?
#
loop_
_entity_poly.entity_id
_entity_poly.type
_entity_poly.pdbx_seq_one_letter_code
_entity_poly.pdbx_strand_id
1 'polypeptide(L)'
;MLLITVGTEQYQFNALMQWIEILIKYQLINEEVLVQYGSSTYLPDGAKAYRWISDQDFSNLIDKASLIISHCDESIAELLEDQDTPYVLVPRLQRFRENVDNHQMEVAEDFERRGVAIARSPGDLVKFIKLQQTSEVIPKIDETQVCEYLKDRYPSQKLMLITSLGGYFRYMYSMKSFWENFHDRAWVSIRSVTTEKQIEDSHRYWGHIPVKDNLPNMIRNLVLAFKVIPREKPELVISTGSGFALPYLLLAKWICHSKLAYIESKTRLQRLSLPAWLLMKLRVLDLLLVRSKAISDRHPQSVYIPVSGDSESRSYVHRDYKQASIVTFDEVAFIYSPERLEFSTAREFLSDFQTICNPDEFYTKIVIDMSHTTFMDGAGLGALTNCLRIAKANKTELVLWSVSEAVSSLISLSSLSNLFVIEPYTNTFRFSHSIQRNRVNNITPFSLLLFRLQTLLKKIPVLRIFYPILKFCFPSIDIDPGVPVHPSVRDPLKRLIDIIGALIGLGFTAILFIPIAIAIILESKGNVLFAQVRCGLLSKPFKIWKFRSMVQNAEQLKMKVTNQVSASTQSANSSGNEQVSNSANDKFFKNADDPRVTRIGKFLRRTSLDEFPQFWNVLVGDMSLVGTRPPTFNEINSYELEVEYQDERYTEWNRLDVRPGITGVWQVNGRSSVRSFAEVVNYDIEYRKNWSIWYDLKLIVKTVLVLFDKNNKAV
;
A
#
# COMPACT_ATOMS: atom_id res chain seq x y z
N MET A 1 11.72 -13.05 -26.72
CA MET A 1 11.63 -11.59 -26.96
C MET A 1 10.39 -11.11 -26.26
N LEU A 2 10.51 -10.09 -25.41
CA LEU A 2 9.38 -9.50 -24.70
C LEU A 2 8.85 -8.31 -25.50
N LEU A 3 7.55 -8.34 -25.84
CA LEU A 3 6.88 -7.27 -26.58
C LEU A 3 6.07 -6.39 -25.63
N ILE A 4 6.37 -5.10 -25.60
CA ILE A 4 5.59 -4.10 -24.88
C ILE A 4 4.77 -3.30 -25.90
N THR A 5 3.47 -3.21 -25.69
CA THR A 5 2.60 -2.40 -26.56
C THR A 5 1.74 -1.44 -25.76
N VAL A 6 1.79 -0.16 -26.10
CA VAL A 6 0.89 0.86 -25.54
C VAL A 6 -0.09 1.38 -26.59
N GLY A 7 -0.27 0.62 -27.67
CA GLY A 7 -1.15 0.95 -28.79
C GLY A 7 -0.75 2.22 -29.52
N THR A 8 -1.69 2.80 -30.26
CA THR A 8 -1.58 4.10 -30.93
C THR A 8 -2.26 5.22 -30.12
N GLU A 9 -2.38 5.03 -28.81
CA GLU A 9 -3.02 5.97 -27.89
C GLU A 9 -2.42 7.38 -28.00
N GLN A 10 -3.27 8.40 -27.92
CA GLN A 10 -2.85 9.80 -27.93
C GLN A 10 -2.26 10.23 -26.59
N TYR A 11 -2.71 9.61 -25.50
CA TYR A 11 -2.28 9.93 -24.14
C TYR A 11 -1.00 9.18 -23.77
N GLN A 12 -0.13 9.86 -23.02
CA GLN A 12 1.15 9.32 -22.57
C GLN A 12 0.93 8.16 -21.59
N PHE A 13 1.73 7.10 -21.71
CA PHE A 13 1.75 5.98 -20.78
C PHE A 13 3.19 5.69 -20.30
N ASN A 14 3.61 6.45 -19.29
CA ASN A 14 4.99 6.45 -18.82
C ASN A 14 5.22 5.41 -17.70
N ALA A 15 4.19 5.02 -16.95
CA ALA A 15 4.30 4.08 -15.84
C ALA A 15 4.93 2.77 -16.30
N LEU A 16 4.35 2.15 -17.34
CA LEU A 16 4.86 0.91 -17.90
C LEU A 16 6.31 1.06 -18.41
N MET A 17 6.64 2.16 -19.08
CA MET A 17 7.99 2.39 -19.59
C MET A 17 9.01 2.48 -18.44
N GLN A 18 8.68 3.19 -17.37
CA GLN A 18 9.55 3.28 -16.19
C GLN A 18 9.69 1.94 -15.47
N TRP A 19 8.62 1.15 -15.40
CA TRP A 19 8.69 -0.19 -14.82
C TRP A 19 9.55 -1.14 -15.67
N ILE A 20 9.46 -1.06 -16.99
CA ILE A 20 10.30 -1.90 -17.85
C ILE A 20 11.77 -1.53 -17.69
N GLU A 21 12.10 -0.24 -17.66
CA GLU A 21 13.48 0.18 -17.44
C GLU A 21 14.01 -0.32 -16.10
N ILE A 22 13.20 -0.25 -15.04
CA ILE A 22 13.65 -0.68 -13.73
C ILE A 22 13.88 -2.20 -13.69
N LEU A 23 13.03 -2.96 -14.35
CA LEU A 23 13.22 -4.40 -14.49
C LEU A 23 14.50 -4.73 -15.28
N ILE A 24 14.82 -3.98 -16.35
CA ILE A 24 16.08 -4.13 -17.10
C ILE A 24 17.29 -3.77 -16.22
N LYS A 25 17.24 -2.63 -15.53
CA LYS A 25 18.31 -2.13 -14.64
C LYS A 25 18.62 -3.11 -13.51
N TYR A 26 17.61 -3.81 -13.00
CA TYR A 26 17.75 -4.80 -11.94
C TYR A 26 17.98 -6.23 -12.48
N GLN A 27 18.18 -6.41 -13.79
CA GLN A 27 18.42 -7.71 -14.42
C GLN A 27 17.30 -8.72 -14.14
N LEU A 28 16.06 -8.25 -14.07
CA LEU A 28 14.87 -9.07 -13.89
C LEU A 28 14.25 -9.49 -15.24
N ILE A 29 14.82 -9.01 -16.35
CA ILE A 29 14.48 -9.38 -17.72
C ILE A 29 15.77 -9.82 -18.42
N ASN A 30 15.80 -11.09 -18.84
CA ASN A 30 16.96 -11.70 -19.51
C ASN A 30 16.80 -11.77 -21.04
N GLU A 31 15.71 -11.21 -21.59
CA GLU A 31 15.38 -11.27 -23.00
C GLU A 31 15.40 -9.87 -23.64
N GLU A 32 15.52 -9.83 -24.97
CA GLU A 32 15.38 -8.59 -25.72
C GLU A 32 13.99 -7.98 -25.55
N VAL A 33 13.96 -6.68 -25.23
CA VAL A 33 12.75 -5.91 -25.01
C VAL A 33 12.45 -5.04 -26.24
N LEU A 34 11.29 -5.26 -26.85
CA LEU A 34 10.75 -4.44 -27.93
C LEU A 34 9.56 -3.63 -27.43
N VAL A 35 9.51 -2.35 -27.79
CA VAL A 35 8.46 -1.41 -27.39
C VAL A 35 7.75 -0.86 -28.63
N GLN A 36 6.47 -1.15 -28.78
CA GLN A 36 5.57 -0.47 -29.70
C GLN A 36 4.78 0.61 -28.96
N TYR A 37 4.80 1.86 -29.46
CA TYR A 37 4.17 2.98 -28.76
C TYR A 37 3.63 4.07 -29.69
N GLY A 38 2.44 4.62 -29.40
CA GLY A 38 1.91 5.78 -30.12
C GLY A 38 2.46 7.11 -29.58
N SER A 39 2.24 7.34 -28.28
CA SER A 39 2.60 8.56 -27.56
C SER A 39 3.26 8.21 -26.23
N SER A 40 4.55 8.53 -26.09
CA SER A 40 5.28 8.43 -24.82
C SER A 40 6.34 9.52 -24.75
N THR A 41 6.56 10.06 -23.56
CA THR A 41 7.67 11.00 -23.28
C THR A 41 8.91 10.30 -22.72
N TYR A 42 8.79 9.01 -22.45
CA TYR A 42 9.81 8.19 -21.82
C TYR A 42 9.92 6.85 -22.53
N LEU A 43 11.13 6.40 -22.84
CA LEU A 43 11.37 5.09 -23.41
C LEU A 43 12.45 4.40 -22.55
N PRO A 44 12.29 3.10 -22.26
CA PRO A 44 13.24 2.38 -21.42
C PRO A 44 14.62 2.33 -22.08
N ASP A 45 15.66 2.70 -21.33
CA ASP A 45 17.03 2.48 -21.77
C ASP A 45 17.30 0.98 -21.98
N GLY A 46 17.86 0.62 -23.13
CA GLY A 46 18.13 -0.77 -23.53
C GLY A 46 16.99 -1.47 -24.28
N ALA A 47 15.82 -0.83 -24.46
CA ALA A 47 14.74 -1.36 -25.29
C ALA A 47 14.78 -0.84 -26.74
N LYS A 48 14.38 -1.67 -27.71
CA LYS A 48 14.18 -1.23 -29.10
C LYS A 48 12.77 -0.68 -29.27
N ALA A 49 12.64 0.59 -29.61
CA ALA A 49 11.35 1.27 -29.68
C ALA A 49 10.90 1.57 -31.12
N TYR A 50 9.62 1.30 -31.40
CA TYR A 50 8.98 1.48 -32.69
C TYR A 50 7.69 2.26 -32.51
N ARG A 51 7.60 3.44 -33.15
CA ARG A 51 6.44 4.32 -32.97
C ARG A 51 5.23 3.90 -33.82
N TRP A 52 5.49 3.59 -35.09
CA TRP A 52 4.46 3.19 -36.04
C TRP A 52 4.93 1.92 -36.74
N ILE A 53 4.09 0.89 -36.71
CA ILE A 53 4.34 -0.42 -37.31
C ILE A 53 3.12 -0.75 -38.17
N SER A 54 3.32 -1.41 -39.31
CA SER A 54 2.19 -1.89 -40.12
C SER A 54 1.44 -3.02 -39.39
N ASP A 55 0.15 -3.20 -39.67
CA ASP A 55 -0.65 -4.27 -39.03
C ASP A 55 -0.01 -5.65 -39.24
N GLN A 56 0.54 -5.90 -40.42
CA GLN A 56 1.21 -7.17 -40.74
C GLN A 56 2.48 -7.37 -39.92
N ASP A 57 3.30 -6.33 -39.80
CA ASP A 57 4.53 -6.39 -39.00
C ASP A 57 4.23 -6.51 -37.51
N PHE A 58 3.14 -5.88 -37.04
CA PHE A 58 2.69 -6.00 -35.65
C PHE A 58 2.21 -7.41 -35.33
N SER A 59 1.41 -8.03 -36.19
CA SER A 59 1.05 -9.45 -36.06
C SER A 59 2.28 -10.35 -36.04
N ASN A 60 3.25 -10.11 -36.93
CA ASN A 60 4.51 -10.86 -36.95
C ASN A 60 5.32 -10.70 -35.64
N LEU A 61 5.20 -9.57 -34.93
CA LEU A 61 5.84 -9.35 -33.63
C LEU A 61 5.10 -10.06 -32.50
N ILE A 62 3.77 -10.07 -32.53
CA ILE A 62 2.92 -10.83 -31.59
C ILE A 62 3.27 -12.33 -31.65
N ASP A 63 3.41 -12.88 -32.86
CA ASP A 63 3.71 -14.31 -33.08
C ASP A 63 5.12 -14.70 -32.58
N LYS A 64 6.06 -13.74 -32.56
CA LYS A 64 7.44 -13.96 -32.11
C LYS A 64 7.64 -13.66 -30.62
N ALA A 65 6.68 -13.03 -29.98
CA ALA A 65 6.81 -12.64 -28.58
C ALA A 65 6.67 -13.86 -27.67
N SER A 66 7.55 -13.97 -26.67
CA SER A 66 7.41 -14.96 -25.59
C SER A 66 6.37 -14.51 -24.56
N LEU A 67 6.21 -13.19 -24.39
CA LEU A 67 5.23 -12.55 -23.54
C LEU A 67 4.90 -11.16 -24.11
N ILE A 68 3.62 -10.80 -24.07
CA ILE A 68 3.15 -9.47 -24.45
C ILE A 68 2.74 -8.70 -23.20
N ILE A 69 3.33 -7.54 -22.96
CA ILE A 69 2.90 -6.63 -21.90
C ILE A 69 2.20 -5.43 -22.55
N SER A 70 0.89 -5.34 -22.37
CA SER A 70 0.08 -4.28 -22.97
C SER A 70 -0.49 -3.34 -21.93
N HIS A 71 -0.71 -2.09 -22.31
CA HIS A 71 -1.67 -1.27 -21.57
C HIS A 71 -3.07 -1.89 -21.59
N CYS A 72 -3.83 -1.69 -20.50
CA CYS A 72 -5.18 -2.22 -20.33
C CYS A 72 -6.21 -1.34 -21.05
N ASP A 73 -6.27 -1.51 -22.37
CA ASP A 73 -7.32 -0.96 -23.22
C ASP A 73 -8.21 -2.09 -23.76
N GLU A 74 -9.51 -1.81 -23.88
CA GLU A 74 -10.53 -2.78 -24.32
C GLU A 74 -10.19 -3.34 -25.70
N SER A 75 -9.71 -2.51 -26.63
CA SER A 75 -9.43 -2.95 -28.01
C SER A 75 -8.22 -3.88 -28.12
N ILE A 76 -7.15 -3.60 -27.37
CA ILE A 76 -5.96 -4.47 -27.38
C ILE A 76 -6.20 -5.73 -26.56
N ALA A 77 -6.86 -5.61 -25.41
CA ALA A 77 -7.15 -6.76 -24.58
C ALA A 77 -7.97 -7.81 -25.35
N GLU A 78 -8.97 -7.38 -26.13
CA GLU A 78 -9.70 -8.27 -27.02
C GLU A 78 -8.85 -8.77 -28.20
N LEU A 79 -8.00 -7.94 -28.80
CA LEU A 79 -7.10 -8.39 -29.86
C LEU A 79 -6.23 -9.56 -29.38
N LEU A 80 -5.73 -9.47 -28.16
CA LEU A 80 -4.88 -10.48 -27.53
C LEU A 80 -5.65 -11.72 -27.06
N GLU A 81 -6.95 -11.63 -26.77
CA GLU A 81 -7.79 -12.80 -26.47
C GLU A 81 -7.83 -13.85 -27.59
N ASP A 82 -7.68 -13.42 -28.84
CA ASP A 82 -7.69 -14.30 -30.00
C ASP A 82 -6.30 -14.87 -30.34
N GLN A 83 -5.27 -14.51 -29.57
CA GLN A 83 -3.89 -14.94 -29.78
C GLN A 83 -3.49 -16.01 -28.76
N ASP A 84 -2.68 -16.97 -29.20
CA ASP A 84 -2.15 -18.01 -28.32
C ASP A 84 -0.98 -17.49 -27.45
N THR A 85 -0.42 -16.32 -27.78
CA THR A 85 0.68 -15.69 -27.05
C THR A 85 0.23 -15.21 -25.67
N PRO A 86 0.92 -15.57 -24.56
CA PRO A 86 0.55 -15.10 -23.24
C PRO A 86 0.74 -13.58 -23.12
N TYR A 87 -0.15 -12.95 -22.36
CA TYR A 87 -0.12 -11.50 -22.19
C TYR A 87 -0.48 -11.05 -20.78
N VAL A 88 0.05 -9.87 -20.43
CA VAL A 88 -0.21 -9.15 -19.18
C VAL A 88 -0.75 -7.78 -19.54
N LEU A 89 -1.83 -7.37 -18.88
CA LEU A 89 -2.39 -6.03 -19.05
C LEU A 89 -2.00 -5.12 -17.89
N VAL A 90 -1.72 -3.86 -18.20
CA VAL A 90 -1.28 -2.85 -17.24
C VAL A 90 -2.23 -1.64 -17.29
N PRO A 91 -3.03 -1.39 -16.25
CA PRO A 91 -3.94 -0.25 -16.23
C PRO A 91 -3.17 1.06 -16.03
N ARG A 92 -3.80 2.17 -16.43
CA ARG A 92 -3.27 3.51 -16.19
C ARG A 92 -3.32 3.89 -14.73
N LEU A 93 -2.34 4.69 -14.32
CA LEU A 93 -2.16 5.11 -12.93
C LEU A 93 -2.09 6.63 -12.83
N GLN A 94 -3.01 7.19 -12.05
CA GLN A 94 -3.17 8.64 -11.89
C GLN A 94 -1.89 9.32 -11.37
N ARG A 95 -1.08 8.59 -10.59
CA ARG A 95 0.20 9.07 -10.04
C ARG A 95 1.20 9.49 -11.11
N PHE A 96 1.23 8.81 -12.26
CA PHE A 96 2.14 9.13 -13.36
C PHE A 96 1.60 10.25 -14.26
N ARG A 97 0.57 10.99 -13.79
CA ARG A 97 -0.18 12.00 -14.55
C ARG A 97 -0.81 11.44 -15.82
N GLU A 98 -1.09 10.15 -15.82
CA GLU A 98 -1.75 9.46 -16.91
C GLU A 98 -3.25 9.77 -16.87
N ASN A 99 -3.86 9.80 -18.04
CA ASN A 99 -5.30 9.99 -18.15
C ASN A 99 -6.01 8.68 -17.79
N VAL A 100 -6.44 8.57 -16.53
CA VAL A 100 -7.21 7.42 -16.01
C VAL A 100 -8.70 7.67 -16.22
N ASP A 101 -9.32 6.84 -17.06
CA ASP A 101 -10.78 6.75 -17.15
C ASP A 101 -11.27 5.64 -16.20
N ASN A 102 -12.39 5.89 -15.51
CA ASN A 102 -13.04 4.88 -14.68
C ASN A 102 -13.39 3.62 -15.49
N HIS A 103 -13.67 3.77 -16.80
CA HIS A 103 -13.90 2.62 -17.69
C HIS A 103 -12.70 1.68 -17.77
N GLN A 104 -11.47 2.21 -17.82
CA GLN A 104 -10.26 1.37 -17.92
C GLN A 104 -10.03 0.52 -16.67
N MET A 105 -10.37 1.07 -15.49
CA MET A 105 -10.31 0.31 -14.24
C MET A 105 -11.40 -0.77 -14.18
N GLU A 106 -12.61 -0.47 -14.66
CA GLU A 106 -13.70 -1.46 -14.79
C GLU A 106 -13.32 -2.60 -15.74
N VAL A 107 -12.69 -2.27 -16.89
CA VAL A 107 -12.15 -3.24 -17.85
C VAL A 107 -11.09 -4.11 -17.17
N ALA A 108 -10.10 -3.52 -16.50
CA ALA A 108 -9.07 -4.29 -15.79
C ALA A 108 -9.66 -5.25 -14.75
N GLU A 109 -10.69 -4.82 -14.01
CA GLU A 109 -11.41 -5.68 -13.05
C GLU A 109 -12.15 -6.84 -13.73
N ASP A 110 -12.81 -6.61 -14.86
CA ASP A 110 -13.48 -7.66 -15.64
C ASP A 110 -12.49 -8.69 -16.17
N PHE A 111 -11.42 -8.24 -16.80
CA PHE A 111 -10.36 -9.10 -17.32
C PHE A 111 -9.70 -9.92 -16.21
N GLU A 112 -9.43 -9.32 -15.05
CA GLU A 112 -8.91 -10.05 -13.90
C GLU A 112 -9.87 -11.15 -13.40
N ARG A 113 -11.19 -10.88 -13.36
CA ARG A 113 -12.21 -11.89 -13.00
C ARG A 113 -12.24 -13.05 -14.00
N ARG A 114 -11.91 -12.77 -15.26
CA ARG A 114 -11.82 -13.77 -16.34
C ARG A 114 -10.51 -14.56 -16.32
N GLY A 115 -9.59 -14.26 -15.38
CA GLY A 115 -8.32 -14.97 -15.21
C GLY A 115 -7.12 -14.34 -15.90
N VAL A 116 -7.30 -13.18 -16.55
CA VAL A 116 -6.20 -12.46 -17.23
C VAL A 116 -5.26 -11.83 -16.22
N ALA A 117 -3.96 -11.89 -16.49
CA ALA A 117 -2.93 -11.30 -15.66
C ALA A 117 -2.98 -9.76 -15.75
N ILE A 118 -3.33 -9.10 -14.64
CA ILE A 118 -3.32 -7.64 -14.53
C ILE A 118 -2.21 -7.20 -13.58
N ALA A 119 -1.21 -6.46 -14.10
CA ALA A 119 -0.12 -5.91 -13.30
C ALA A 119 -0.43 -4.49 -12.85
N ARG A 120 -0.43 -4.24 -11.54
CA ARG A 120 -0.70 -2.92 -10.94
C ARG A 120 0.54 -2.30 -10.28
N SER A 121 1.65 -3.01 -10.31
CA SER A 121 2.95 -2.62 -9.78
C SER A 121 4.08 -3.24 -10.62
N PRO A 122 5.31 -2.72 -10.55
CA PRO A 122 6.45 -3.40 -11.16
C PRO A 122 6.70 -4.78 -10.54
N GLY A 123 6.41 -4.97 -9.24
CA GLY A 123 6.45 -6.29 -8.60
C GLY A 123 5.52 -7.30 -9.28
N ASP A 124 4.29 -6.89 -9.64
CA ASP A 124 3.38 -7.76 -10.39
C ASP A 124 3.98 -8.21 -11.73
N LEU A 125 4.68 -7.31 -12.44
CA LEU A 125 5.38 -7.66 -13.68
C LEU A 125 6.49 -8.69 -13.44
N VAL A 126 7.30 -8.52 -12.39
CA VAL A 126 8.34 -9.49 -12.01
C VAL A 126 7.73 -10.88 -11.83
N LYS A 127 6.62 -10.95 -11.08
CA LYS A 127 5.87 -12.19 -10.87
C LYS A 127 5.37 -12.80 -12.17
N PHE A 128 4.71 -12.02 -13.03
CA PHE A 128 4.12 -12.55 -14.26
C PHE A 128 5.16 -12.92 -15.32
N ILE A 129 6.27 -12.20 -15.39
CA ILE A 129 7.39 -12.51 -16.28
C ILE A 129 8.02 -13.85 -15.88
N LYS A 130 8.26 -14.08 -14.58
CA LYS A 130 8.83 -15.37 -14.12
C LYS A 130 7.84 -16.52 -14.28
N LEU A 131 6.58 -16.31 -13.91
CA LEU A 131 5.58 -17.37 -13.90
C LEU A 131 5.10 -17.77 -15.29
N GLN A 132 5.52 -17.07 -16.37
CA GLN A 132 5.15 -17.29 -17.78
C GLN A 132 3.79 -17.99 -17.89
N GLN A 133 2.72 -17.28 -17.50
CA GLN A 133 1.43 -17.94 -17.34
C GLN A 133 1.02 -18.56 -18.68
N THR A 134 0.84 -19.88 -18.67
CA THR A 134 -0.04 -20.55 -19.63
C THR A 134 -1.37 -19.82 -19.52
N SER A 135 -1.75 -19.05 -20.54
CA SER A 135 -3.11 -18.56 -20.67
C SER A 135 -4.01 -19.79 -20.58
N GLU A 136 -4.63 -20.04 -19.41
CA GLU A 136 -5.82 -20.89 -19.39
C GLU A 136 -6.73 -20.27 -20.45
N VAL A 137 -7.06 -21.06 -21.48
CA VAL A 137 -7.91 -20.64 -22.59
C VAL A 137 -9.09 -19.91 -21.97
N ILE A 138 -9.11 -18.58 -22.10
CA ILE A 138 -10.17 -17.75 -21.53
C ILE A 138 -11.45 -18.33 -22.12
N PRO A 139 -12.37 -18.87 -21.31
CA PRO A 139 -13.52 -19.57 -21.83
C PRO A 139 -14.25 -18.64 -22.79
N LYS A 140 -14.38 -19.07 -24.05
CA LYS A 140 -15.12 -18.31 -25.06
C LYS A 140 -16.51 -18.05 -24.48
N ILE A 141 -16.86 -16.77 -24.41
CA ILE A 141 -18.14 -16.35 -23.85
C ILE A 141 -19.26 -16.96 -24.68
N ASP A 142 -20.08 -17.78 -24.05
CA ASP A 142 -21.27 -18.34 -24.65
C ASP A 142 -22.42 -17.32 -24.57
N GLU A 143 -22.82 -16.77 -25.71
CA GLU A 143 -23.91 -15.82 -25.86
C GLU A 143 -25.27 -16.49 -26.14
N THR A 144 -25.36 -17.82 -26.02
CA THR A 144 -26.59 -18.58 -26.31
C THR A 144 -27.80 -18.05 -25.54
N GLN A 145 -27.67 -17.75 -24.24
CA GLN A 145 -28.78 -17.20 -23.45
C GLN A 145 -29.30 -15.85 -23.96
N VAL A 146 -28.39 -14.96 -24.37
CA VAL A 146 -28.78 -13.65 -24.93
C VAL A 146 -29.47 -13.86 -26.27
N CYS A 147 -28.92 -14.72 -27.12
CA CYS A 147 -29.49 -15.06 -28.42
C CYS A 147 -30.88 -15.68 -28.29
N GLU A 148 -31.10 -16.63 -27.39
CA GLU A 148 -32.40 -17.25 -27.11
C GLU A 148 -33.41 -16.21 -26.60
N TYR A 149 -33.02 -15.39 -25.62
CA TYR A 149 -33.88 -14.34 -25.10
C TYR A 149 -34.32 -13.34 -26.18
N LEU A 150 -33.40 -12.92 -27.06
CA LEU A 150 -33.73 -12.01 -28.15
C LEU A 150 -34.60 -12.67 -29.22
N LYS A 151 -34.40 -13.96 -29.53
CA LYS A 151 -35.25 -14.73 -30.46
C LYS A 151 -36.69 -14.78 -29.96
N ASP A 152 -36.88 -15.12 -28.68
CA ASP A 152 -38.20 -15.26 -28.08
C ASP A 152 -38.95 -13.92 -28.02
N ARG A 153 -38.23 -12.83 -27.76
CA ARG A 153 -38.82 -11.48 -27.63
C ARG A 153 -39.13 -10.82 -28.97
N TYR A 154 -38.34 -11.08 -30.00
CA TYR A 154 -38.43 -10.41 -31.30
C TYR A 154 -38.50 -11.40 -32.47
N PRO A 155 -39.67 -12.00 -32.73
CA PRO A 155 -39.86 -12.84 -33.90
C PRO A 155 -39.85 -12.00 -35.19
N SER A 156 -39.22 -12.55 -36.24
CA SER A 156 -39.15 -12.13 -37.65
C SER A 156 -39.64 -10.72 -37.97
N GLN A 157 -38.71 -9.77 -37.98
CA GLN A 157 -38.90 -8.33 -38.25
C GLN A 157 -37.79 -7.84 -39.19
N LYS A 158 -37.96 -6.71 -39.88
CA LYS A 158 -36.82 -6.10 -40.59
C LYS A 158 -35.77 -5.59 -39.58
N LEU A 159 -34.59 -6.19 -39.58
CA LEU A 159 -33.56 -5.98 -38.56
C LEU A 159 -32.49 -4.99 -39.04
N MET A 160 -32.10 -4.05 -38.17
CA MET A 160 -30.92 -3.22 -38.37
C MET A 160 -29.93 -3.38 -37.23
N LEU A 161 -28.70 -3.71 -37.58
CA LEU A 161 -27.59 -3.90 -36.64
C LEU A 161 -26.67 -2.69 -36.70
N ILE A 162 -26.45 -2.06 -35.56
CA ILE A 162 -25.64 -0.84 -35.45
C ILE A 162 -24.53 -1.05 -34.45
N THR A 163 -23.30 -0.93 -34.90
CA THR A 163 -22.14 -1.16 -34.04
C THR A 163 -20.93 -0.36 -34.49
N SER A 164 -19.99 -0.12 -33.58
CA SER A 164 -18.71 0.54 -33.86
C SER A 164 -17.64 -0.52 -34.19
N LEU A 165 -16.36 -0.12 -34.30
CA LEU A 165 -15.23 -1.03 -34.45
C LEU A 165 -14.89 -1.78 -33.14
N GLY A 166 -13.97 -2.74 -33.22
CA GLY A 166 -13.40 -3.43 -32.06
C GLY A 166 -14.41 -4.32 -31.34
N GLY A 167 -14.42 -4.25 -30.01
CA GLY A 167 -15.26 -5.08 -29.15
C GLY A 167 -16.74 -4.99 -29.38
N TYR A 168 -17.22 -3.80 -29.73
CA TYR A 168 -18.62 -3.61 -30.08
C TYR A 168 -19.00 -4.43 -31.32
N PHE A 169 -18.13 -4.50 -32.32
CA PHE A 169 -18.37 -5.30 -33.53
C PHE A 169 -18.28 -6.79 -33.23
N ARG A 170 -17.23 -7.20 -32.50
CA ARG A 170 -17.01 -8.60 -32.11
C ARG A 170 -18.15 -9.12 -31.25
N TYR A 171 -18.67 -8.30 -30.32
CA TYR A 171 -19.82 -8.66 -29.51
C TYR A 171 -21.09 -8.79 -30.35
N MET A 172 -21.31 -7.91 -31.33
CA MET A 172 -22.42 -8.08 -32.27
C MET A 172 -22.26 -9.39 -33.05
N TYR A 173 -21.05 -9.71 -33.48
CA TYR A 173 -20.76 -10.90 -34.27
C TYR A 173 -20.86 -12.20 -33.45
N SER A 174 -20.55 -12.19 -32.14
CA SER A 174 -20.76 -13.36 -31.27
C SER A 174 -22.23 -13.74 -31.13
N MET A 175 -23.15 -12.81 -31.37
CA MET A 175 -24.60 -13.06 -31.44
C MET A 175 -25.07 -13.54 -32.82
N LYS A 176 -24.17 -14.07 -33.67
CA LYS A 176 -24.50 -14.55 -35.02
C LYS A 176 -25.67 -15.51 -35.07
N SER A 177 -25.76 -16.42 -34.10
CA SER A 177 -26.87 -17.38 -34.00
C SER A 177 -28.25 -16.72 -33.83
N PHE A 178 -28.33 -15.46 -33.39
CA PHE A 178 -29.55 -14.66 -33.33
C PHE A 178 -29.87 -13.98 -34.66
N TRP A 179 -28.94 -13.16 -35.18
CA TRP A 179 -29.25 -12.28 -36.31
C TRP A 179 -29.17 -12.94 -37.69
N GLU A 180 -28.48 -14.08 -37.82
CA GLU A 180 -28.38 -14.81 -39.10
C GLU A 180 -29.74 -15.34 -39.58
N ASN A 181 -30.67 -15.57 -38.64
CA ASN A 181 -32.04 -16.00 -38.93
C ASN A 181 -32.90 -14.91 -39.60
N PHE A 182 -32.43 -13.66 -39.66
CA PHE A 182 -33.15 -12.56 -40.27
C PHE A 182 -32.72 -12.41 -41.74
N HIS A 183 -33.64 -12.67 -42.67
CA HIS A 183 -33.37 -12.59 -44.12
C HIS A 183 -33.31 -11.14 -44.64
N ASP A 184 -34.08 -10.22 -44.06
CA ASP A 184 -34.05 -8.79 -44.39
C ASP A 184 -33.33 -8.02 -43.27
N ARG A 185 -32.04 -7.78 -43.47
CA ARG A 185 -31.14 -7.16 -42.50
C ARG A 185 -30.27 -6.07 -43.11
N ALA A 186 -30.08 -4.99 -42.36
CA ALA A 186 -29.19 -3.89 -42.73
C ALA A 186 -28.13 -3.65 -41.65
N TRP A 187 -26.94 -3.27 -42.08
CA TRP A 187 -25.82 -2.95 -41.18
C TRP A 187 -25.43 -1.48 -41.25
N VAL A 188 -25.18 -0.91 -40.08
CA VAL A 188 -24.49 0.37 -39.94
C VAL A 188 -23.26 0.15 -39.06
N SER A 189 -22.08 0.26 -39.65
CA SER A 189 -20.81 0.12 -38.94
C SER A 189 -19.77 1.09 -39.48
N ILE A 190 -18.55 1.03 -38.95
CA ILE A 190 -17.41 1.82 -39.41
C ILE A 190 -16.53 0.93 -40.30
N ARG A 191 -15.98 1.52 -41.37
CA ARG A 191 -15.20 0.79 -42.36
C ARG A 191 -13.81 0.42 -41.81
N SER A 192 -13.51 -0.88 -41.78
CA SER A 192 -12.21 -1.48 -41.46
C SER A 192 -12.02 -2.77 -42.26
N VAL A 193 -10.78 -3.29 -42.34
CA VAL A 193 -10.47 -4.56 -43.01
C VAL A 193 -11.33 -5.71 -42.44
N THR A 194 -11.49 -5.75 -41.11
CA THR A 194 -12.28 -6.78 -40.42
C THR A 194 -13.77 -6.68 -40.74
N THR A 195 -14.35 -5.49 -40.63
CA THR A 195 -15.79 -5.28 -40.88
C THR A 195 -16.14 -5.48 -42.35
N GLU A 196 -15.27 -5.09 -43.29
CA GLU A 196 -15.50 -5.32 -44.71
C GLU A 196 -15.47 -6.81 -45.07
N LYS A 197 -14.60 -7.58 -44.43
CA LYS A 197 -14.48 -9.02 -44.64
C LYS A 197 -15.64 -9.79 -44.00
N GLN A 198 -16.13 -9.36 -42.83
CA GLN A 198 -17.15 -10.10 -42.07
C GLN A 198 -18.59 -9.69 -42.37
N ILE A 199 -18.85 -8.47 -42.83
CA ILE A 199 -20.20 -8.00 -43.22
C ILE A 199 -20.38 -8.25 -44.72
N GLU A 200 -20.90 -9.41 -45.07
CA GLU A 200 -21.18 -9.81 -46.47
C GLU A 200 -22.53 -9.31 -47.00
N ASP A 201 -23.35 -8.67 -46.16
CA ASP A 201 -24.70 -8.23 -46.52
C ASP A 201 -24.74 -7.13 -47.60
N SER A 202 -25.76 -7.20 -48.46
CA SER A 202 -25.98 -6.24 -49.54
C SER A 202 -26.40 -4.85 -49.03
N HIS A 203 -27.07 -4.79 -47.87
CA HIS A 203 -27.51 -3.55 -47.23
C HIS A 203 -26.54 -3.13 -46.11
N ARG A 204 -25.34 -2.66 -46.48
CA ARG A 204 -24.33 -2.17 -45.52
C ARG A 204 -23.98 -0.70 -45.72
N TYR A 205 -23.88 0.02 -44.61
CA TYR A 205 -23.64 1.46 -44.57
C TYR A 205 -22.45 1.78 -43.67
N TRP A 206 -21.55 2.63 -44.17
CA TRP A 206 -20.31 2.98 -43.48
C TRP A 206 -20.41 4.37 -42.84
N GLY A 207 -20.37 4.42 -41.52
CA GLY A 207 -20.28 5.64 -40.72
C GLY A 207 -18.85 6.09 -40.48
N HIS A 208 -18.73 7.19 -39.74
CA HIS A 208 -17.46 7.86 -39.43
C HIS A 208 -17.11 7.66 -37.96
N ILE A 209 -15.83 7.43 -37.66
CA ILE A 209 -15.36 7.21 -36.28
C ILE A 209 -15.66 8.44 -35.41
N PRO A 210 -16.43 8.31 -34.32
CA PRO A 210 -16.61 9.36 -33.35
C PRO A 210 -15.40 9.40 -32.43
N VAL A 211 -14.36 10.15 -32.82
CA VAL A 211 -13.25 10.47 -31.91
C VAL A 211 -13.71 11.56 -30.93
N LYS A 212 -13.21 11.53 -29.69
CA LYS A 212 -13.44 12.60 -28.70
C LYS A 212 -13.10 13.96 -29.34
N ASP A 213 -14.01 14.93 -29.22
CA ASP A 213 -13.94 16.27 -29.81
C ASP A 213 -14.02 16.38 -31.36
N ASN A 214 -14.52 15.34 -32.05
CA ASN A 214 -14.74 15.38 -33.50
C ASN A 214 -16.21 15.66 -33.88
N LEU A 215 -16.66 16.89 -33.63
CA LEU A 215 -18.01 17.37 -33.98
C LEU A 215 -18.38 17.15 -35.47
N PRO A 216 -17.47 17.35 -36.46
CA PRO A 216 -17.78 17.09 -37.86
C PRO A 216 -18.21 15.65 -38.14
N ASN A 217 -17.55 14.65 -37.55
CA ASN A 217 -17.93 13.25 -37.74
C ASN A 217 -19.26 12.91 -37.07
N MET A 218 -19.58 13.54 -35.93
CA MET A 218 -20.91 13.41 -35.31
C MET A 218 -22.01 13.93 -36.24
N ILE A 219 -21.80 15.09 -36.88
CA ILE A 219 -22.74 15.65 -37.86
C ILE A 219 -22.86 14.74 -39.08
N ARG A 220 -21.74 14.22 -39.61
CA ARG A 220 -21.75 13.27 -40.74
C ARG A 220 -22.55 12.00 -40.42
N ASN A 221 -22.42 11.46 -39.21
CA ASN A 221 -23.20 10.30 -38.78
C ASN A 221 -24.69 10.64 -38.63
N LEU A 222 -25.02 11.83 -38.14
CA LEU A 222 -26.41 12.31 -38.11
C LEU A 222 -27.01 12.41 -39.53
N VAL A 223 -26.29 13.03 -40.47
CA VAL A 223 -26.71 13.13 -41.88
C VAL A 223 -26.87 11.73 -42.50
N LEU A 224 -25.94 10.82 -42.24
CA LEU A 224 -26.03 9.45 -42.71
C LEU A 224 -27.25 8.73 -42.11
N ALA A 225 -27.53 8.91 -40.82
CA ALA A 225 -28.70 8.34 -40.17
C ALA A 225 -30.02 8.84 -40.79
N PHE A 226 -30.12 10.13 -41.10
CA PHE A 226 -31.28 10.70 -41.83
C PHE A 226 -31.48 10.11 -43.23
N LYS A 227 -30.40 9.63 -43.87
CA LYS A 227 -30.47 8.99 -45.19
C LYS A 227 -30.83 7.50 -45.09
N VAL A 228 -30.25 6.80 -44.11
CA VAL A 228 -30.32 5.34 -44.01
C VAL A 228 -31.63 4.89 -43.35
N ILE A 229 -32.02 5.52 -42.24
CA ILE A 229 -33.19 5.08 -41.46
C ILE A 229 -34.49 5.13 -42.27
N PRO A 230 -34.85 6.24 -42.96
CA PRO A 230 -36.09 6.29 -43.73
C PRO A 230 -36.08 5.41 -44.99
N ARG A 231 -34.88 5.10 -45.51
CA ARG A 231 -34.69 4.22 -46.67
C ARG A 231 -34.90 2.76 -46.30
N GLU A 232 -34.31 2.33 -45.20
CA GLU A 232 -34.41 0.94 -44.76
C GLU A 232 -35.71 0.64 -44.02
N LYS A 233 -36.28 1.62 -43.29
CA LYS A 233 -37.47 1.45 -42.45
C LYS A 233 -37.37 0.21 -41.54
N PRO A 234 -36.34 0.14 -40.68
CA PRO A 234 -36.17 -1.01 -39.80
C PRO A 234 -37.32 -1.10 -38.80
N GLU A 235 -37.76 -2.32 -38.50
CA GLU A 235 -38.77 -2.59 -37.47
C GLU A 235 -38.10 -2.82 -36.11
N LEU A 236 -36.91 -3.44 -36.12
CA LEU A 236 -36.07 -3.67 -34.96
C LEU A 236 -34.67 -3.12 -35.20
N VAL A 237 -34.14 -2.37 -34.23
CA VAL A 237 -32.75 -1.90 -34.24
C VAL A 237 -32.03 -2.39 -33.00
N ILE A 238 -30.88 -3.04 -33.20
CA ILE A 238 -30.04 -3.55 -32.12
C ILE A 238 -28.67 -2.87 -32.14
N SER A 239 -28.19 -2.46 -30.97
CA SER A 239 -26.86 -1.87 -30.80
C SER A 239 -26.14 -2.45 -29.59
N THR A 240 -24.83 -2.68 -29.72
CA THR A 240 -23.94 -3.22 -28.68
C THR A 240 -23.16 -2.12 -27.94
N GLY A 241 -23.81 -1.10 -27.39
CA GLY A 241 -23.13 -0.28 -26.38
C GLY A 241 -22.32 0.94 -26.86
N SER A 242 -22.21 1.19 -28.17
CA SER A 242 -21.37 2.28 -28.69
C SER A 242 -22.11 3.63 -28.81
N GLY A 243 -21.44 4.74 -28.48
CA GLY A 243 -21.97 6.11 -28.69
C GLY A 243 -22.21 6.46 -30.17
N PHE A 244 -21.53 5.76 -31.08
CA PHE A 244 -21.74 5.83 -32.53
C PHE A 244 -23.21 5.53 -32.91
N ALA A 245 -23.88 4.64 -32.19
CA ALA A 245 -25.24 4.21 -32.52
C ALA A 245 -26.33 5.25 -32.18
N LEU A 246 -26.03 6.23 -31.32
CA LEU A 246 -27.01 7.17 -30.77
C LEU A 246 -27.87 7.90 -31.83
N PRO A 247 -27.31 8.57 -32.86
CA PRO A 247 -28.13 9.27 -33.86
C PRO A 247 -29.07 8.32 -34.61
N TYR A 248 -28.62 7.11 -34.91
CA TYR A 248 -29.41 6.12 -35.64
C TYR A 248 -30.56 5.57 -34.80
N LEU A 249 -30.30 5.25 -33.53
CA LEU A 249 -31.31 4.74 -32.59
C LEU A 249 -32.43 5.78 -32.40
N LEU A 250 -32.07 7.04 -32.13
CA LEU A 250 -33.05 8.12 -31.94
C LEU A 250 -33.91 8.32 -33.19
N LEU A 251 -33.30 8.37 -34.38
CA LEU A 251 -34.04 8.54 -35.64
C LEU A 251 -34.93 7.33 -35.96
N ALA A 252 -34.48 6.10 -35.69
CA ALA A 252 -35.30 4.91 -35.86
C ALA A 252 -36.55 4.95 -34.98
N LYS A 253 -36.42 5.36 -33.71
CA LYS A 253 -37.57 5.50 -32.81
C LYS A 253 -38.52 6.62 -33.22
N TRP A 254 -38.00 7.78 -33.60
CA TRP A 254 -38.82 8.96 -33.87
C TRP A 254 -39.44 9.00 -35.25
N ILE A 255 -38.77 8.46 -36.28
CA ILE A 255 -39.25 8.47 -37.66
C ILE A 255 -39.99 7.18 -38.02
N CYS A 256 -39.43 6.04 -37.65
CA CYS A 256 -39.95 4.73 -38.06
C CYS A 256 -40.72 4.02 -36.94
N HIS A 257 -40.78 4.58 -35.73
CA HIS A 257 -41.36 3.93 -34.55
C HIS A 257 -40.79 2.53 -34.29
N SER A 258 -39.53 2.30 -34.69
CA SER A 258 -38.86 1.01 -34.54
C SER A 258 -38.74 0.61 -33.07
N LYS A 259 -38.73 -0.70 -32.83
CA LYS A 259 -38.34 -1.28 -31.55
C LYS A 259 -36.82 -1.14 -31.38
N LEU A 260 -36.37 -0.68 -30.22
CA LEU A 260 -34.96 -0.49 -29.91
C LEU A 260 -34.50 -1.45 -28.82
N ALA A 261 -33.48 -2.25 -29.13
CA ALA A 261 -32.74 -3.03 -28.14
C ALA A 261 -31.30 -2.49 -28.03
N TYR A 262 -30.92 -2.09 -26.82
CA TYR A 262 -29.57 -1.66 -26.51
C TYR A 262 -28.94 -2.66 -25.56
N ILE A 263 -27.82 -3.24 -25.98
CA ILE A 263 -27.05 -4.22 -25.23
C ILE A 263 -25.82 -3.48 -24.70
N GLU A 264 -25.74 -3.32 -23.39
CA GLU A 264 -24.61 -2.66 -22.73
C GLU A 264 -23.34 -3.51 -22.83
N SER A 265 -22.18 -2.87 -22.84
CA SER A 265 -20.91 -3.60 -22.88
C SER A 265 -20.77 -4.55 -21.69
N LYS A 266 -20.27 -5.76 -21.96
CA LYS A 266 -19.95 -6.77 -20.94
C LYS A 266 -18.91 -6.27 -19.92
N THR A 267 -18.03 -5.34 -20.32
CA THR A 267 -16.97 -4.77 -19.47
C THR A 267 -17.50 -3.74 -18.46
N ARG A 268 -18.78 -3.35 -18.54
CA ARG A 268 -19.40 -2.38 -17.61
C ARG A 268 -19.95 -3.05 -16.36
N LEU A 269 -19.31 -2.77 -15.23
CA LEU A 269 -19.66 -3.41 -13.95
C LEU A 269 -20.51 -2.54 -13.03
N GLN A 270 -20.26 -1.23 -12.96
CA GLN A 270 -20.89 -0.37 -11.94
C GLN A 270 -21.91 0.61 -12.53
N ARG A 271 -21.64 1.17 -13.70
CA ARG A 271 -22.45 2.26 -14.28
C ARG A 271 -22.79 1.97 -15.73
N LEU A 272 -23.97 2.44 -16.15
CA LEU A 272 -24.33 2.49 -17.56
C LEU A 272 -23.40 3.42 -18.33
N SER A 273 -23.18 3.09 -19.60
CA SER A 273 -22.56 3.99 -20.57
C SER A 273 -23.40 5.26 -20.72
N LEU A 274 -22.76 6.37 -21.08
CA LEU A 274 -23.47 7.64 -21.32
C LEU A 274 -24.60 7.49 -22.37
N PRO A 275 -24.41 6.76 -23.50
CA PRO A 275 -25.49 6.54 -24.46
C PRO A 275 -26.64 5.71 -23.89
N ALA A 276 -26.36 4.63 -23.15
CA ALA A 276 -27.41 3.84 -22.50
C ALA A 276 -28.22 4.68 -21.50
N TRP A 277 -27.52 5.44 -20.64
CA TRP A 277 -28.15 6.33 -19.67
C TRP A 277 -29.04 7.38 -20.36
N LEU A 278 -28.57 7.99 -21.45
CA LEU A 278 -29.30 9.01 -22.20
C LEU A 278 -30.55 8.41 -22.87
N LEU A 279 -30.41 7.30 -23.59
CA LEU A 279 -31.52 6.61 -24.26
C LEU A 279 -32.59 6.14 -23.27
N MET A 280 -32.15 5.66 -22.10
CA MET A 280 -33.04 5.28 -21.01
C MET A 280 -33.77 6.50 -20.42
N LYS A 281 -33.07 7.63 -20.20
CA LYS A 281 -33.68 8.88 -19.70
C LYS A 281 -34.70 9.46 -20.67
N LEU A 282 -34.45 9.36 -21.97
CA LEU A 282 -35.37 9.77 -23.03
C LEU A 282 -36.55 8.80 -23.22
N ARG A 283 -36.57 7.65 -22.53
CA ARG A 283 -37.60 6.60 -22.62
C ARG A 283 -37.82 6.10 -24.06
N VAL A 284 -36.74 6.00 -24.84
CA VAL A 284 -36.80 5.54 -26.24
C VAL A 284 -36.52 4.04 -26.38
N LEU A 285 -35.92 3.40 -25.37
CA LEU A 285 -35.56 1.97 -25.39
C LEU A 285 -36.75 1.07 -25.07
N ASP A 286 -36.92 0.01 -25.87
CA ASP A 286 -37.86 -1.08 -25.59
C ASP A 286 -37.19 -2.24 -24.84
N LEU A 287 -35.85 -2.33 -24.94
CA LEU A 287 -35.01 -3.24 -24.19
C LEU A 287 -33.65 -2.60 -23.89
N LEU A 288 -33.26 -2.62 -22.61
CA LEU A 288 -31.89 -2.37 -22.18
C LEU A 288 -31.38 -3.66 -21.53
N LEU A 289 -30.44 -4.34 -22.18
CA LEU A 289 -29.82 -5.56 -21.67
C LEU A 289 -28.50 -5.21 -20.98
N VAL A 290 -28.34 -5.67 -19.74
CA VAL A 290 -27.14 -5.45 -18.93
C VAL A 290 -26.53 -6.78 -18.48
N ARG A 291 -25.20 -6.83 -18.45
CA ARG A 291 -24.44 -8.03 -18.04
C ARG A 291 -23.99 -7.98 -16.57
N SER A 292 -24.19 -6.85 -15.88
CA SER A 292 -23.85 -6.68 -14.47
C SER A 292 -25.09 -6.61 -13.58
N LYS A 293 -25.12 -7.46 -12.54
CA LYS A 293 -26.16 -7.44 -11.50
C LYS A 293 -26.21 -6.09 -10.78
N ALA A 294 -25.05 -5.48 -10.49
CA ALA A 294 -24.99 -4.19 -9.81
C ALA A 294 -25.60 -3.04 -10.64
N ILE A 295 -25.53 -3.12 -11.98
CA ILE A 295 -26.21 -2.17 -12.86
C ILE A 295 -27.71 -2.44 -12.86
N SER A 296 -28.13 -3.71 -12.95
CA SER A 296 -29.53 -4.13 -12.88
C SER A 296 -30.21 -3.67 -11.58
N ASP A 297 -29.55 -3.84 -10.44
CA ASP A 297 -30.06 -3.42 -9.12
C ASP A 297 -30.31 -1.91 -9.05
N ARG A 298 -29.48 -1.10 -9.73
CA ARG A 298 -29.64 0.37 -9.82
C ARG A 298 -30.66 0.79 -10.87
N HIS A 299 -30.92 -0.06 -11.86
CA HIS A 299 -31.79 0.21 -13.00
C HIS A 299 -32.77 -0.95 -13.24
N PRO A 300 -33.84 -1.05 -12.42
CA PRO A 300 -34.77 -2.18 -12.46
C PRO A 300 -35.51 -2.37 -13.78
N GLN A 301 -35.56 -1.34 -14.63
CA GLN A 301 -36.11 -1.42 -15.99
C GLN A 301 -35.20 -2.15 -16.99
N SER A 302 -33.96 -2.49 -16.63
CA SER A 302 -33.05 -3.26 -17.46
C SER A 302 -33.26 -4.76 -17.30
N VAL A 303 -32.89 -5.52 -18.33
CA VAL A 303 -32.92 -6.99 -18.29
C VAL A 303 -31.51 -7.48 -18.02
N TYR A 304 -31.36 -8.19 -16.92
CA TYR A 304 -30.09 -8.84 -16.55
C TYR A 304 -30.01 -10.23 -17.16
N ILE A 305 -28.98 -10.46 -17.97
CA ILE A 305 -28.58 -11.80 -18.39
C ILE A 305 -27.10 -11.94 -18.02
N PRO A 306 -26.70 -12.93 -17.20
CA PRO A 306 -25.32 -13.12 -16.79
C PRO A 306 -24.45 -13.61 -17.96
N VAL A 307 -23.14 -13.36 -17.87
CA VAL A 307 -22.16 -13.97 -18.76
C VAL A 307 -21.95 -15.42 -18.32
N SER A 308 -21.91 -16.36 -19.27
CA SER A 308 -21.64 -17.77 -19.01
C SER A 308 -20.29 -17.94 -18.29
N GLY A 309 -20.34 -18.43 -17.04
CA GLY A 309 -19.20 -18.47 -16.12
C GLY A 309 -19.45 -17.78 -14.77
N ASP A 310 -20.47 -16.92 -14.68
CA ASP A 310 -20.92 -16.27 -13.44
C ASP A 310 -21.82 -17.17 -12.56
N SER A 311 -21.83 -18.49 -12.79
CA SER A 311 -22.48 -19.43 -11.88
C SER A 311 -21.85 -19.25 -10.49
N GLU A 312 -22.66 -18.73 -9.57
CA GLU A 312 -22.36 -18.60 -8.14
C GLU A 312 -21.62 -19.86 -7.68
N SER A 313 -20.32 -19.74 -7.33
CA SER A 313 -19.43 -20.76 -6.71
C SER A 313 -18.10 -21.09 -7.39
N ARG A 314 -17.58 -20.32 -8.37
CA ARG A 314 -16.12 -20.20 -8.39
C ARG A 314 -15.76 -19.27 -7.24
N SER A 315 -15.47 -19.86 -6.09
CA SER A 315 -14.74 -19.18 -5.00
C SER A 315 -13.69 -18.33 -5.67
N TYR A 316 -13.87 -17.01 -5.62
CA TYR A 316 -12.94 -16.06 -6.21
C TYR A 316 -11.58 -16.47 -5.71
N VAL A 317 -10.79 -17.12 -6.56
CA VAL A 317 -9.39 -17.33 -6.28
C VAL A 317 -8.83 -15.94 -6.48
N HIS A 318 -8.99 -15.09 -5.46
CA HIS A 318 -7.97 -14.15 -5.09
C HIS A 318 -6.72 -15.02 -5.09
N ARG A 319 -5.97 -15.01 -6.21
CA ARG A 319 -4.69 -15.70 -6.33
C ARG A 319 -3.96 -15.29 -5.08
N ASP A 320 -3.76 -16.22 -4.17
CA ASP A 320 -3.59 -15.89 -2.76
C ASP A 320 -2.26 -15.14 -2.64
N TYR A 321 -2.31 -13.80 -2.65
CA TYR A 321 -1.17 -12.92 -2.42
C TYR A 321 -0.77 -12.96 -0.94
N LYS A 322 -1.40 -13.82 -0.14
CA LYS A 322 -1.29 -13.89 1.32
C LYS A 322 -0.02 -14.57 1.82
N GLN A 323 0.77 -15.19 0.94
CA GLN A 323 2.09 -15.72 1.31
C GLN A 323 3.17 -14.88 0.64
N ALA A 324 4.24 -14.58 1.40
CA ALA A 324 5.46 -14.03 0.85
C ALA A 324 5.90 -14.96 -0.29
N SER A 325 5.68 -14.54 -1.53
CA SER A 325 6.22 -15.26 -2.67
C SER A 325 7.66 -14.82 -2.83
N ILE A 326 8.53 -15.76 -3.14
CA ILE A 326 9.92 -15.48 -3.42
C ILE A 326 10.11 -15.80 -4.90
N VAL A 327 10.67 -14.84 -5.63
CA VAL A 327 11.01 -15.00 -7.03
C VAL A 327 12.51 -14.74 -7.15
N THR A 328 13.25 -15.78 -7.53
CA THR A 328 14.70 -15.70 -7.67
C THR A 328 15.09 -15.53 -9.14
N PHE A 329 16.10 -14.70 -9.35
CA PHE A 329 16.84 -14.49 -10.59
C PHE A 329 18.32 -14.77 -10.29
N ASP A 330 19.16 -14.81 -11.33
CA ASP A 330 20.54 -15.31 -11.23
C ASP A 330 21.33 -14.71 -10.05
N GLU A 331 21.34 -13.37 -9.91
CA GLU A 331 22.01 -12.68 -8.80
C GLU A 331 21.06 -11.90 -7.88
N VAL A 332 19.76 -11.92 -8.15
CA VAL A 332 18.76 -11.08 -7.48
C VAL A 332 17.63 -11.92 -6.92
N ALA A 333 17.38 -11.80 -5.61
CA ALA A 333 16.17 -12.36 -5.01
C ALA A 333 15.11 -11.27 -4.84
N PHE A 334 13.87 -11.57 -5.22
CA PHE A 334 12.74 -10.68 -5.15
C PHE A 334 11.70 -11.27 -4.19
N ILE A 335 11.37 -10.53 -3.13
CA ILE A 335 10.53 -10.99 -2.02
C ILE A 335 9.32 -10.07 -1.92
N TYR A 336 8.10 -10.64 -1.90
CA TYR A 336 6.89 -9.85 -1.64
C TYR A 336 6.61 -9.78 -0.14
N SER A 337 6.48 -8.57 0.40
CA SER A 337 6.06 -8.42 1.80
C SER A 337 4.55 -8.61 1.95
N PRO A 338 4.09 -9.13 3.11
CA PRO A 338 2.67 -9.36 3.36
C PRO A 338 1.86 -8.06 3.39
N GLU A 339 0.54 -8.18 3.20
CA GLU A 339 -0.39 -7.03 3.20
C GLU A 339 -0.36 -6.27 4.54
N ARG A 340 -0.28 -7.01 5.64
CA ARG A 340 -0.11 -6.48 6.98
C ARG A 340 1.17 -7.04 7.56
N LEU A 341 2.14 -6.18 7.84
CA LEU A 341 3.39 -6.56 8.49
C LEU A 341 3.27 -6.27 9.99
N GLU A 342 2.63 -7.20 10.69
CA GLU A 342 2.33 -7.18 12.13
C GLU A 342 2.92 -8.43 12.79
N PHE A 343 2.91 -8.54 14.11
CA PHE A 343 3.65 -9.58 14.87
C PHE A 343 3.85 -10.94 14.18
N SER A 344 2.78 -11.67 13.84
CA SER A 344 2.91 -13.03 13.28
C SER A 344 3.48 -13.02 11.87
N THR A 345 2.95 -12.16 11.00
CA THR A 345 3.40 -12.06 9.61
C THR A 345 4.79 -11.46 9.48
N ALA A 346 5.21 -10.60 10.42
CA ALA A 346 6.56 -10.05 10.50
C ALA A 346 7.60 -11.13 10.89
N ARG A 347 7.23 -12.07 11.77
CA ARG A 347 8.09 -13.22 12.12
C ARG A 347 8.21 -14.20 10.97
N GLU A 348 7.08 -14.58 10.37
CA GLU A 348 7.05 -15.45 9.18
C GLU A 348 7.92 -14.84 8.06
N PHE A 349 7.70 -13.56 7.74
CA PHE A 349 8.49 -12.84 6.75
C PHE A 349 9.99 -12.82 7.06
N LEU A 350 10.38 -12.62 8.34
CA LEU A 350 11.79 -12.66 8.72
C LEU A 350 12.39 -14.07 8.57
N SER A 351 11.65 -15.11 8.94
CA SER A 351 12.06 -16.51 8.79
C SER A 351 12.26 -16.87 7.32
N ASP A 352 11.34 -16.44 6.45
CA ASP A 352 11.45 -16.63 5.00
C ASP A 352 12.68 -15.89 4.46
N PHE A 353 12.90 -14.66 4.90
CA PHE A 353 14.08 -13.87 4.52
C PHE A 353 15.40 -14.53 4.93
N GLN A 354 15.47 -15.07 6.15
CA GLN A 354 16.64 -15.79 6.65
C GLN A 354 16.93 -17.04 5.81
N THR A 355 15.89 -17.77 5.41
CA THR A 355 16.01 -18.97 4.58
C THR A 355 16.62 -18.66 3.21
N ILE A 356 16.29 -17.50 2.62
CA ILE A 356 16.88 -17.02 1.35
C ILE A 356 18.34 -16.61 1.52
N CYS A 357 18.67 -16.03 2.67
CA CYS A 357 20.02 -15.58 3.01
C CYS A 357 20.95 -16.71 3.49
N ASN A 358 20.61 -17.97 3.20
CA ASN A 358 21.39 -19.14 3.58
C ASN A 358 22.78 -19.09 2.93
N PRO A 359 23.89 -19.40 3.64
CA PRO A 359 25.26 -19.36 3.12
C PRO A 359 25.53 -20.05 1.77
N ASP A 360 24.69 -21.02 1.36
CA ASP A 360 24.87 -21.77 0.11
C ASP A 360 24.38 -21.02 -1.14
N GLU A 361 23.53 -19.99 -1.00
CA GLU A 361 23.04 -19.16 -2.11
C GLU A 361 23.47 -17.70 -1.92
N PHE A 362 24.26 -17.17 -2.85
CA PHE A 362 24.77 -15.80 -2.77
C PHE A 362 24.01 -14.87 -3.72
N TYR A 363 23.18 -13.99 -3.15
CA TYR A 363 22.53 -12.91 -3.89
C TYR A 363 23.31 -11.61 -3.72
N THR A 364 23.62 -10.93 -4.84
CA THR A 364 24.24 -9.59 -4.80
C THR A 364 23.23 -8.54 -4.34
N LYS A 365 21.95 -8.77 -4.64
CA LYS A 365 20.84 -7.86 -4.31
C LYS A 365 19.59 -8.61 -3.89
N ILE A 366 18.90 -8.10 -2.88
CA ILE A 366 17.57 -8.53 -2.47
C ILE A 366 16.62 -7.34 -2.58
N VAL A 367 15.50 -7.54 -3.28
CA VAL A 367 14.44 -6.55 -3.40
C VAL A 367 13.24 -7.01 -2.57
N ILE A 368 12.77 -6.16 -1.66
CA ILE A 368 11.51 -6.37 -0.94
C ILE A 368 10.44 -5.48 -1.59
N ASP A 369 9.47 -6.08 -2.28
CA ASP A 369 8.33 -5.37 -2.83
C ASP A 369 7.21 -5.23 -1.80
N MET A 370 6.85 -3.97 -1.52
CA MET A 370 5.84 -3.59 -0.55
C MET A 370 4.54 -3.10 -1.19
N SER A 371 4.29 -3.44 -2.46
CA SER A 371 3.12 -2.95 -3.22
C SER A 371 1.77 -3.37 -2.61
N HIS A 372 1.80 -4.48 -1.87
CA HIS A 372 0.67 -5.03 -1.12
C HIS A 372 0.61 -4.55 0.32
N THR A 373 1.72 -4.05 0.89
CA THR A 373 1.79 -3.72 2.32
C THR A 373 1.06 -2.42 2.62
N THR A 374 -0.15 -2.57 3.15
CA THR A 374 -1.03 -1.47 3.56
C THR A 374 -0.81 -1.05 5.00
N PHE A 375 -0.29 -1.95 5.83
CA PHE A 375 -0.13 -1.74 7.27
C PHE A 375 1.20 -2.31 7.77
N MET A 376 1.88 -1.55 8.65
CA MET A 376 3.09 -1.99 9.32
C MET A 376 3.13 -1.41 10.74
N ASP A 377 3.36 -2.26 11.74
CA ASP A 377 3.50 -1.87 13.14
C ASP A 377 4.98 -1.86 13.60
N GLY A 378 5.21 -1.78 14.92
CA GLY A 378 6.54 -1.87 15.49
C GLY A 378 7.25 -3.18 15.15
N ALA A 379 6.54 -4.32 15.17
CA ALA A 379 7.12 -5.63 14.84
C ALA A 379 7.56 -5.68 13.37
N GLY A 380 6.75 -5.12 12.45
CA GLY A 380 7.12 -5.02 11.05
C GLY A 380 8.35 -4.15 10.79
N LEU A 381 8.48 -3.00 11.48
CA LEU A 381 9.71 -2.21 11.44
C LEU A 381 10.91 -3.03 11.94
N GLY A 382 10.72 -3.76 13.04
CA GLY A 382 11.73 -4.67 13.58
C GLY A 382 12.16 -5.76 12.60
N ALA A 383 11.22 -6.32 11.82
CA ALA A 383 11.52 -7.31 10.78
C ALA A 383 12.41 -6.71 9.69
N LEU A 384 12.04 -5.55 9.15
CA LEU A 384 12.86 -4.87 8.14
C LEU A 384 14.26 -4.53 8.65
N THR A 385 14.40 -4.10 9.91
CA THR A 385 15.73 -3.83 10.48
C THR A 385 16.59 -5.08 10.60
N ASN A 386 15.97 -6.21 10.94
CA ASN A 386 16.66 -7.49 11.01
C ASN A 386 17.04 -7.99 9.61
N CYS A 387 16.14 -7.89 8.63
CA CYS A 387 16.46 -8.17 7.22
C CYS A 387 17.66 -7.34 6.75
N LEU A 388 17.68 -6.04 7.03
CA LEU A 388 18.80 -5.17 6.69
C LEU A 388 20.11 -5.59 7.37
N ARG A 389 20.05 -5.99 8.64
CA ARG A 389 21.21 -6.48 9.40
C ARG A 389 21.77 -7.76 8.78
N ILE A 390 20.89 -8.71 8.43
CA ILE A 390 21.26 -9.97 7.78
C ILE A 390 21.87 -9.69 6.40
N ALA A 391 21.22 -8.87 5.57
CA ALA A 391 21.73 -8.50 4.26
C ALA A 391 23.12 -7.85 4.34
N LYS A 392 23.33 -6.91 5.28
CA LYS A 392 24.65 -6.29 5.51
C LYS A 392 25.71 -7.30 5.95
N ALA A 393 25.37 -8.26 6.80
CA ALA A 393 26.28 -9.32 7.23
C ALA A 393 26.72 -10.20 6.04
N ASN A 394 25.80 -10.48 5.12
CA ASN A 394 26.05 -11.25 3.91
C ASN A 394 26.63 -10.41 2.74
N LYS A 395 26.86 -9.09 2.94
CA LYS A 395 27.30 -8.14 1.90
C LYS A 395 26.33 -8.04 0.71
N THR A 396 25.05 -8.29 0.95
CA THR A 396 23.97 -8.18 -0.04
C THR A 396 23.32 -6.80 0.04
N GLU A 397 23.06 -6.17 -1.10
CA GLU A 397 22.32 -4.91 -1.16
C GLU A 397 20.82 -5.16 -0.92
N LEU A 398 20.21 -4.47 0.05
CA LEU A 398 18.78 -4.56 0.32
C LEU A 398 18.05 -3.31 -0.19
N VAL A 399 17.09 -3.50 -1.10
CA VAL A 399 16.30 -2.42 -1.70
C VAL A 399 14.82 -2.63 -1.44
N LEU A 400 14.10 -1.57 -1.09
CA LEU A 400 12.65 -1.58 -0.93
C LEU A 400 11.96 -1.01 -2.17
N TRP A 401 11.00 -1.75 -2.71
CA TRP A 401 10.13 -1.35 -3.81
C TRP A 401 8.72 -1.06 -3.32
N SER A 402 8.01 -0.20 -4.03
CA SER A 402 6.57 0.04 -3.86
C SER A 402 6.15 0.44 -2.43
N VAL A 403 7.01 1.17 -1.71
CA VAL A 403 6.79 1.53 -0.29
C VAL A 403 5.68 2.57 -0.12
N SER A 404 4.65 2.23 0.68
CA SER A 404 3.52 3.11 0.97
C SER A 404 3.89 4.41 1.69
N GLU A 405 3.11 5.48 1.49
CA GLU A 405 3.37 6.75 2.20
C GLU A 405 3.32 6.56 3.72
N ALA A 406 2.43 5.69 4.20
CA ALA A 406 2.35 5.33 5.62
C ALA A 406 3.61 4.58 6.09
N VAL A 407 4.06 3.56 5.35
CA VAL A 407 5.28 2.79 5.67
C VAL A 407 6.54 3.67 5.56
N SER A 408 6.65 4.46 4.49
CA SER A 408 7.73 5.41 4.26
C SER A 408 7.78 6.47 5.37
N SER A 409 6.61 6.98 5.81
CA SER A 409 6.54 7.89 6.96
C SER A 409 7.07 7.22 8.22
N LEU A 410 6.69 5.97 8.49
CA LEU A 410 7.17 5.21 9.64
C LEU A 410 8.70 5.03 9.59
N ILE A 411 9.26 4.63 8.44
CA ILE A 411 10.71 4.53 8.22
C ILE A 411 11.39 5.90 8.40
N SER A 412 10.79 6.98 7.88
CA SER A 412 11.34 8.34 7.97
C SER A 412 11.38 8.90 9.40
N LEU A 413 10.39 8.52 10.22
CA LEU A 413 10.29 8.92 11.63
C LEU A 413 11.27 8.15 12.53
N SER A 414 11.64 6.94 12.10
CA SER A 414 12.66 6.14 12.74
C SER A 414 14.07 6.65 12.40
N SER A 415 15.07 6.18 13.15
CA SER A 415 16.49 6.45 12.83
C SER A 415 17.01 5.72 11.57
N LEU A 416 16.13 5.00 10.87
CA LEU A 416 16.47 4.06 9.80
C LEU A 416 16.33 4.65 8.40
N SER A 417 15.83 5.88 8.27
CA SER A 417 15.55 6.53 6.99
C SER A 417 16.75 6.58 6.04
N ASN A 418 17.94 6.78 6.59
CA ASN A 418 19.19 6.82 5.81
C ASN A 418 19.80 5.43 5.57
N LEU A 419 19.21 4.36 6.10
CA LEU A 419 19.74 3.01 6.03
C LEU A 419 19.06 2.14 4.97
N PHE A 420 17.81 2.45 4.63
CA PHE A 420 17.07 1.75 3.58
C PHE A 420 17.21 2.48 2.25
N VAL A 421 17.53 1.74 1.19
CA VAL A 421 17.45 2.21 -0.18
C VAL A 421 16.01 1.99 -0.64
N ILE A 422 15.28 3.07 -0.92
CA ILE A 422 13.92 3.02 -1.47
C ILE A 422 13.97 3.47 -2.93
N GLU A 423 13.43 2.66 -3.83
CA GLU A 423 13.47 2.93 -5.26
C GLU A 423 12.29 3.83 -5.69
N PRO A 424 12.51 5.12 -6.06
CA PRO A 424 11.46 6.12 -6.22
C PRO A 424 10.43 5.79 -7.31
N TYR A 425 10.83 5.09 -8.38
CA TYR A 425 9.98 4.82 -9.54
C TYR A 425 9.04 3.62 -9.38
N THR A 426 9.18 2.88 -8.28
CA THR A 426 8.38 1.68 -7.99
C THR A 426 7.12 1.98 -7.21
N ASN A 427 6.92 3.23 -6.83
CA ASN A 427 5.97 3.60 -5.80
C ASN A 427 4.51 3.54 -6.31
N THR A 428 3.96 2.33 -6.38
CA THR A 428 2.65 1.99 -6.96
C THR A 428 1.90 1.10 -5.99
N PHE A 429 0.64 1.45 -5.71
CA PHE A 429 -0.16 0.75 -4.71
C PHE A 429 -1.38 0.12 -5.36
N ARG A 430 -1.71 -1.10 -4.92
CA ARG A 430 -3.01 -1.69 -5.19
C ARG A 430 -4.07 -0.94 -4.39
N PHE A 431 -4.62 0.12 -4.97
CA PHE A 431 -5.88 0.69 -4.48
C PHE A 431 -7.03 -0.24 -4.86
N SER A 432 -7.29 -1.27 -4.05
CA SER A 432 -8.58 -1.95 -4.17
C SER A 432 -9.67 -0.97 -3.75
N HIS A 433 -10.67 -0.75 -4.61
CA HIS A 433 -11.85 0.05 -4.28
C HIS A 433 -12.61 -0.50 -3.05
N SER A 434 -12.46 -1.78 -2.69
CA SER A 434 -13.00 -2.33 -1.45
C SER A 434 -12.20 -1.92 -0.19
N ILE A 435 -10.91 -1.61 -0.34
CA ILE A 435 -10.02 -1.18 0.74
C ILE A 435 -10.18 0.32 1.05
N GLN A 436 -10.79 1.12 0.15
CA GLN A 436 -11.19 2.51 0.47
C GLN A 436 -12.12 2.60 1.69
N ARG A 437 -12.82 1.52 2.07
CA ARG A 437 -13.69 1.49 3.25
C ARG A 437 -13.02 1.01 4.52
N ASN A 438 -12.02 0.14 4.45
CA ASN A 438 -11.22 -0.25 5.61
C ASN A 438 -10.09 0.75 5.84
N ARG A 439 -10.44 2.03 5.97
CA ARG A 439 -9.59 2.98 6.70
C ARG A 439 -9.28 2.34 8.04
N VAL A 440 -8.01 2.37 8.45
CA VAL A 440 -7.56 2.07 9.82
C VAL A 440 -8.67 2.50 10.79
N ASN A 441 -9.36 1.53 11.41
CA ASN A 441 -10.63 1.74 12.14
C ASN A 441 -10.52 2.74 13.31
N ASN A 442 -9.33 3.28 13.58
CA ASN A 442 -9.01 4.15 14.69
C ASN A 442 -8.55 5.57 14.30
N ILE A 443 -8.68 5.99 13.03
CA ILE A 443 -8.42 7.39 12.65
C ILE A 443 -9.57 8.27 13.14
N THR A 444 -9.35 9.01 14.23
CA THR A 444 -10.34 9.96 14.73
C THR A 444 -10.49 11.14 13.76
N PRO A 445 -11.70 11.68 13.56
CA PRO A 445 -11.91 12.87 12.72
C PRO A 445 -11.01 14.04 13.12
N PHE A 446 -10.75 14.17 14.42
CA PHE A 446 -9.86 15.18 14.99
C PHE A 446 -8.40 15.01 14.53
N SER A 447 -7.87 13.79 14.54
CA SER A 447 -6.50 13.52 14.05
C SER A 447 -6.34 13.84 12.56
N LEU A 448 -7.36 13.53 11.76
CA LEU A 448 -7.36 13.85 10.33
C LEU A 448 -7.46 15.36 10.10
N LEU A 449 -8.27 16.07 10.90
CA LEU A 449 -8.38 17.52 10.86
C LEU A 449 -7.03 18.19 11.19
N LEU A 450 -6.37 17.76 12.28
CA LEU A 450 -5.06 18.26 12.68
C LEU A 450 -4.00 18.05 11.58
N PHE A 451 -3.95 16.85 10.99
CA PHE A 451 -3.01 16.57 9.91
C PHE A 451 -3.22 17.45 8.67
N ARG A 452 -4.49 17.64 8.26
CA ARG A 452 -4.84 18.58 7.17
C ARG A 452 -4.46 20.01 7.50
N LEU A 453 -4.74 20.45 8.72
CA LEU A 453 -4.42 21.80 9.18
C LEU A 453 -2.89 22.01 9.16
N GLN A 454 -2.11 21.09 9.70
CA GLN A 454 -0.64 21.16 9.67
C GLN A 454 -0.09 21.22 8.24
N THR A 455 -0.66 20.45 7.32
CA THR A 455 -0.26 20.47 5.90
C THR A 455 -0.54 21.84 5.29
N LEU A 456 -1.70 22.44 5.59
CA LEU A 456 -2.07 23.78 5.16
C LEU A 456 -1.11 24.85 5.74
N LEU A 457 -0.83 24.79 7.05
CA LEU A 457 0.06 25.72 7.75
C LEU A 457 1.49 25.67 7.18
N LYS A 458 1.99 24.49 6.80
CA LYS A 458 3.32 24.35 6.19
C LYS A 458 3.39 24.92 4.76
N LYS A 459 2.31 24.83 3.98
CA LYS A 459 2.26 25.28 2.59
C LYS A 459 2.11 26.79 2.46
N ILE A 460 1.42 27.46 3.38
CA ILE A 460 1.14 28.90 3.33
C ILE A 460 2.18 29.65 4.17
N PRO A 461 3.08 30.46 3.58
CA PRO A 461 4.19 31.10 4.31
C PRO A 461 3.76 31.92 5.53
N VAL A 462 2.66 32.68 5.41
CA VAL A 462 2.15 33.54 6.50
C VAL A 462 1.60 32.71 7.67
N LEU A 463 0.98 31.57 7.39
CA LEU A 463 0.41 30.71 8.43
C LEU A 463 1.44 29.78 9.08
N ARG A 464 2.61 29.63 8.47
CA ARG A 464 3.69 28.78 8.99
C ARG A 464 4.15 29.16 10.40
N ILE A 465 3.94 30.41 10.82
CA ILE A 465 4.25 30.88 12.18
C ILE A 465 3.44 30.17 13.28
N PHE A 466 2.26 29.63 12.95
CA PHE A 466 1.40 28.92 13.91
C PHE A 466 1.75 27.44 14.04
N TYR A 467 2.51 26.89 13.09
CA TYR A 467 2.89 25.47 13.11
C TYR A 467 3.67 25.07 14.37
N PRO A 468 4.67 25.84 14.87
CA PRO A 468 5.36 25.50 16.11
C PRO A 468 4.41 25.40 17.33
N ILE A 469 3.43 26.30 17.43
CA ILE A 469 2.44 26.29 18.51
C ILE A 469 1.58 25.03 18.42
N LEU A 470 1.07 24.73 17.21
CA LEU A 470 0.26 23.55 16.98
C LEU A 470 1.05 22.25 17.25
N LYS A 471 2.32 22.19 16.86
CA LYS A 471 3.23 21.08 17.14
C LYS A 471 3.54 20.93 18.62
N PHE A 472 3.67 22.02 19.35
CA PHE A 472 3.87 22.00 20.79
C PHE A 472 2.64 21.41 21.53
N CYS A 473 1.44 21.84 21.14
CA CYS A 473 0.19 21.32 21.69
C CYS A 473 -0.05 19.86 21.28
N PHE A 474 0.31 19.49 20.04
CA PHE A 474 0.11 18.15 19.49
C PHE A 474 1.39 17.63 18.83
N PRO A 475 2.33 17.05 19.60
CA PRO A 475 3.63 16.63 19.05
C PRO A 475 3.52 15.52 17.98
N SER A 476 2.38 14.80 17.96
CA SER A 476 2.07 13.72 17.02
C SER A 476 1.55 14.22 15.66
N ILE A 477 1.39 15.52 15.45
CA ILE A 477 0.75 16.07 14.25
C ILE A 477 1.54 15.84 12.95
N ASP A 478 2.84 15.55 13.07
CA ASP A 478 3.69 15.19 11.94
C ASP A 478 3.63 13.69 11.61
N ILE A 479 2.92 12.89 12.40
CA ILE A 479 2.74 11.45 12.17
C ILE A 479 1.51 11.26 11.29
N ASP A 480 1.70 10.62 10.13
CA ASP A 480 0.59 10.27 9.24
C ASP A 480 -0.48 9.48 10.04
N PRO A 481 -1.78 9.86 9.95
CA PRO A 481 -2.86 9.17 10.65
C PRO A 481 -2.92 7.66 10.38
N GLY A 482 -2.48 7.21 9.21
CA GLY A 482 -2.39 5.81 8.79
C GLY A 482 -1.28 5.02 9.50
N VAL A 483 -0.28 5.68 10.10
CA VAL A 483 0.74 4.98 10.91
C VAL A 483 0.11 4.52 12.22
N PRO A 484 0.18 3.22 12.56
CA PRO A 484 -0.32 2.71 13.83
C PRO A 484 0.61 3.13 14.96
N VAL A 485 0.12 4.00 15.84
CA VAL A 485 0.73 4.31 17.12
C VAL A 485 -0.26 4.04 18.22
N HIS A 486 0.24 3.82 19.42
CA HIS A 486 -0.62 3.56 20.57
C HIS A 486 -1.58 4.75 20.82
N PRO A 487 -2.85 4.52 21.22
CA PRO A 487 -3.84 5.59 21.43
C PRO A 487 -3.36 6.72 22.35
N SER A 488 -2.56 6.40 23.36
CA SER A 488 -1.95 7.38 24.28
C SER A 488 -1.12 8.46 23.57
N VAL A 489 -0.60 8.19 22.38
CA VAL A 489 0.22 9.15 21.62
C VAL A 489 -0.65 10.25 21.02
N ARG A 490 -1.88 9.94 20.61
CA ARG A 490 -2.78 10.87 19.92
C ARG A 490 -3.85 11.47 20.86
N ASP A 491 -3.83 11.11 22.13
CA ASP A 491 -4.80 11.56 23.11
C ASP A 491 -4.51 13.00 23.59
N PRO A 492 -5.42 13.96 23.37
CA PRO A 492 -5.22 15.36 23.74
C PRO A 492 -5.28 15.59 25.26
N LEU A 493 -6.07 14.79 26.00
CA LEU A 493 -6.20 14.92 27.45
C LEU A 493 -4.93 14.44 28.14
N LYS A 494 -4.35 13.33 27.70
CA LYS A 494 -3.04 12.87 28.16
C LYS A 494 -1.98 13.94 27.94
N ARG A 495 -1.94 14.56 26.75
CA ARG A 495 -0.99 15.63 26.46
C ARG A 495 -1.19 16.87 27.35
N LEU A 496 -2.44 17.21 27.67
CA LEU A 496 -2.73 18.29 28.63
C LEU A 496 -2.20 17.96 30.03
N ILE A 497 -2.43 16.74 30.51
CA ILE A 497 -1.90 16.25 31.79
C ILE A 497 -0.36 16.30 31.79
N ASP A 498 0.27 15.87 30.69
CA ASP A 498 1.72 15.92 30.52
C ASP A 498 2.27 17.36 30.62
N ILE A 499 1.63 18.33 29.97
CA ILE A 499 2.04 19.74 30.03
C ILE A 499 1.90 20.28 31.45
N ILE A 500 0.76 20.06 32.11
CA ILE A 500 0.51 20.54 33.47
C ILE A 500 1.52 19.94 34.45
N GLY A 501 1.71 18.63 34.44
CA GLY A 501 2.67 17.97 35.32
C GLY A 501 4.11 18.34 35.01
N ALA A 502 4.47 18.57 33.73
CA ALA A 502 5.78 19.07 33.35
C ALA A 502 6.05 20.48 33.89
N LEU A 503 5.07 21.39 33.84
CA LEU A 503 5.21 22.73 34.40
C LEU A 503 5.39 22.70 35.92
N ILE A 504 4.63 21.87 36.62
CA ILE A 504 4.78 21.67 38.08
C ILE A 504 6.17 21.11 38.39
N GLY A 505 6.58 20.05 37.69
CA GLY A 505 7.89 19.41 37.88
C GLY A 505 9.06 20.34 37.55
N LEU A 506 8.95 21.18 36.52
CA LEU A 506 9.93 22.22 36.19
C LEU A 506 9.98 23.32 37.25
N GLY A 507 8.85 23.69 37.85
CA GLY A 507 8.80 24.60 39.00
C GLY A 507 9.63 24.07 40.18
N PHE A 508 9.45 22.80 40.56
CA PHE A 508 10.29 22.16 41.57
C PHE A 508 11.75 22.05 41.12
N THR A 509 11.99 21.72 39.86
CA THR A 509 13.35 21.66 39.30
C THR A 509 14.07 22.99 39.44
N ALA A 510 13.40 24.12 39.16
CA ALA A 510 13.97 25.46 39.27
C ALA A 510 14.37 25.81 40.71
N ILE A 511 13.53 25.47 41.69
CA ILE A 511 13.81 25.69 43.12
C ILE A 511 15.00 24.83 43.57
N LEU A 512 15.03 23.56 43.16
CA LEU A 512 16.08 22.60 43.55
C LEU A 512 17.38 22.76 42.75
N PHE A 513 17.36 23.48 41.63
CA PHE A 513 18.50 23.55 40.71
C PHE A 513 19.74 24.12 41.36
N ILE A 514 19.62 25.27 42.05
CA ILE A 514 20.76 25.98 42.65
C ILE A 514 21.48 25.12 43.71
N PRO A 515 20.80 24.57 44.75
CA PRO A 515 21.48 23.76 45.75
C PRO A 515 22.10 22.49 45.16
N ILE A 516 21.41 21.81 44.24
CA ILE A 516 21.94 20.60 43.58
C ILE A 516 23.14 20.94 42.69
N ALA A 517 23.09 22.05 41.95
CA ALA A 517 24.19 22.50 41.11
C ALA A 517 25.46 22.78 41.91
N ILE A 518 25.34 23.51 43.03
CA ILE A 518 26.46 23.78 43.94
C ILE A 518 27.04 22.47 44.45
N ALA A 519 26.19 21.56 44.94
CA ALA A 519 26.59 20.26 45.44
C ALA A 519 27.41 19.47 44.38
N ILE A 520 26.89 19.36 43.16
CA ILE A 520 27.55 18.63 42.05
C ILE A 520 28.92 19.25 41.68
N ILE A 521 29.00 20.58 41.61
CA ILE A 521 30.22 21.30 41.22
C ILE A 521 31.31 21.18 42.30
N LEU A 522 30.93 21.21 43.58
CA LEU A 522 31.87 21.07 44.70
C LEU A 522 32.49 19.66 44.77
N GLU A 523 31.74 18.61 44.42
CA GLU A 523 32.26 17.24 44.45
C GLU A 523 32.99 16.85 43.15
N SER A 524 32.55 17.34 41.99
CA SER A 524 33.10 16.92 40.69
C SER A 524 33.13 18.06 39.67
N LYS A 525 34.24 18.19 38.94
CA LYS A 525 34.40 19.22 37.89
C LYS A 525 33.49 18.93 36.67
N GLY A 526 32.98 19.99 36.04
CA GLY A 526 32.22 19.97 34.77
C GLY A 526 30.73 20.29 34.90
N ASN A 527 29.95 20.00 33.85
CA ASN A 527 28.55 20.41 33.72
C ASN A 527 27.60 19.76 34.74
N VAL A 528 26.70 20.57 35.29
CA VAL A 528 25.63 20.15 36.22
C VAL A 528 24.63 19.21 35.56
N LEU A 529 24.28 19.50 34.29
CA LEU A 529 23.36 18.67 33.51
C LEU A 529 24.12 17.68 32.64
N PHE A 530 23.59 16.47 32.58
CA PHE A 530 24.02 15.39 31.71
C PHE A 530 22.94 15.12 30.67
N ALA A 531 23.37 14.92 29.42
CA ALA A 531 22.49 14.55 28.32
C ALA A 531 22.92 13.21 27.73
N GLN A 532 21.96 12.33 27.49
CA GLN A 532 22.18 11.06 26.80
C GLN A 532 21.20 10.92 25.64
N VAL A 533 21.66 10.42 24.50
CA VAL A 533 20.76 10.12 23.39
C VAL A 533 20.04 8.79 23.68
N ARG A 534 18.71 8.82 23.58
CA ARG A 534 17.81 7.68 23.77
C ARG A 534 16.85 7.58 22.60
N CYS A 535 16.18 6.44 22.50
CA CYS A 535 15.15 6.20 21.50
C CYS A 535 13.78 6.50 22.11
N GLY A 536 13.01 7.34 21.43
CA GLY A 536 11.64 7.70 21.79
C GLY A 536 10.62 6.99 20.93
N LEU A 537 9.47 7.64 20.75
CA LEU A 537 8.39 7.16 19.89
C LEU A 537 8.90 6.79 18.48
N LEU A 538 8.55 5.60 18.01
CA LEU A 538 8.96 5.00 16.73
C LEU A 538 10.48 4.94 16.54
N SER A 539 11.24 4.76 17.64
CA SER A 539 12.71 4.77 17.68
C SER A 539 13.37 6.12 17.37
N LYS A 540 12.61 7.21 17.35
CA LYS A 540 13.15 8.55 17.06
C LYS A 540 14.20 8.97 18.13
N PRO A 541 15.42 9.41 17.75
CA PRO A 541 16.41 9.89 18.71
C PRO A 541 15.94 11.16 19.43
N PHE A 542 16.14 11.21 20.75
CA PHE A 542 16.05 12.44 21.53
C PHE A 542 17.09 12.47 22.65
N LYS A 543 17.38 13.67 23.18
CA LYS A 543 18.31 13.84 24.30
C LYS A 543 17.53 13.83 25.61
N ILE A 544 17.74 12.81 26.44
CA ILE A 544 17.20 12.78 27.81
C ILE A 544 18.09 13.61 28.73
N TRP A 545 17.48 14.49 29.53
CA TRP A 545 18.19 15.38 30.47
C TRP A 545 18.16 14.84 31.89
N LYS A 546 19.30 14.88 32.58
CA LYS A 546 19.43 14.51 34.00
C LYS A 546 20.39 15.43 34.73
N PHE A 547 20.30 15.50 36.06
CA PHE A 547 21.42 15.99 36.84
C PHE A 547 22.56 14.98 36.80
N ARG A 548 23.80 15.47 36.75
CA ARG A 548 24.97 14.61 36.71
C ARG A 548 25.16 13.91 38.06
N SER A 549 24.97 12.59 38.07
CA SER A 549 25.18 11.71 39.24
C SER A 549 26.45 10.84 39.15
N MET A 550 27.23 10.98 38.09
CA MET A 550 28.45 10.19 37.83
C MET A 550 29.65 11.09 37.51
N VAL A 551 30.85 10.55 37.69
CA VAL A 551 32.10 11.21 37.29
C VAL A 551 32.16 11.47 35.78
N GLN A 552 32.93 12.47 35.34
CA GLN A 552 32.97 12.90 33.94
C GLN A 552 33.37 11.79 32.95
N ASN A 553 34.25 10.87 33.37
CA ASN A 553 34.75 9.76 32.54
C ASN A 553 33.95 8.46 32.72
N ALA A 554 32.73 8.52 33.24
CA ALA A 554 31.93 7.34 33.58
C ALA A 554 31.64 6.42 32.38
N GLU A 555 31.45 6.95 31.16
CA GLU A 555 31.20 6.09 30.00
C GLU A 555 32.45 5.28 29.62
N GLN A 556 33.65 5.87 29.71
CA GLN A 556 34.92 5.17 29.49
C GLN A 556 35.18 4.10 30.56
N LEU A 557 34.84 4.41 31.82
CA LEU A 557 34.96 3.48 32.93
C LEU A 557 33.92 2.35 32.89
N LYS A 558 32.82 2.51 32.14
CA LYS A 558 31.76 1.50 32.01
C LYS A 558 32.30 0.15 31.55
N MET A 559 33.25 0.17 30.61
CA MET A 559 33.88 -1.04 30.06
C MET A 559 34.69 -1.83 31.10
N LYS A 560 35.05 -1.20 32.23
CA LYS A 560 35.84 -1.80 33.31
C LYS A 560 34.98 -2.23 34.52
N VAL A 561 33.66 -2.04 34.46
CA VAL A 561 32.73 -2.32 35.56
C VAL A 561 31.93 -3.58 35.25
N THR A 562 31.96 -4.57 36.14
CA THR A 562 31.21 -5.82 36.01
C THR A 562 29.70 -5.56 35.97
N ASN A 563 29.02 -6.14 34.98
CA ASN A 563 27.56 -6.14 34.91
C ASN A 563 27.00 -7.24 35.82
N GLN A 564 26.26 -6.87 36.88
CA GLN A 564 25.72 -7.84 37.84
C GLN A 564 24.58 -8.67 37.26
N VAL A 565 23.92 -8.19 36.19
CA VAL A 565 22.84 -8.90 35.48
C VAL A 565 23.38 -10.12 34.75
N SER A 566 24.60 -10.02 34.21
CA SER A 566 25.25 -11.11 33.47
C SER A 566 25.88 -12.16 34.39
N ALA A 567 26.12 -11.83 35.67
CA ALA A 567 26.78 -12.71 36.65
C ALA A 567 25.84 -13.71 37.32
N SER A 568 24.53 -13.42 37.43
CA SER A 568 23.57 -14.33 38.08
C SER A 568 23.19 -15.57 37.27
N THR A 569 23.52 -15.60 35.97
CA THR A 569 23.12 -16.69 35.06
C THR A 569 24.24 -17.71 34.80
N GLN A 570 25.47 -17.47 35.30
CA GLN A 570 26.56 -18.45 35.19
C GLN A 570 26.46 -19.60 36.19
N SER A 571 25.58 -19.50 37.21
CA SER A 571 25.47 -20.51 38.27
C SER A 571 24.38 -21.56 38.05
N ALA A 572 23.66 -21.53 36.92
CA ALA A 572 22.53 -22.43 36.65
C ALA A 572 22.77 -23.46 35.52
N ASN A 573 23.86 -23.37 34.76
CA ASN A 573 24.14 -24.29 33.65
C ASN A 573 25.39 -25.15 33.94
N SER A 574 25.26 -26.08 34.87
CA SER A 574 26.13 -27.25 34.98
C SER A 574 25.33 -28.51 34.62
N SER A 575 24.88 -28.58 33.37
CA SER A 575 24.44 -29.79 32.67
C SER A 575 24.61 -29.54 31.17
N GLY A 576 25.42 -30.37 30.51
CA GLY A 576 25.88 -30.15 29.15
C GLY A 576 24.77 -30.21 28.10
N ASN A 577 24.79 -29.25 27.17
CA ASN A 577 24.93 -29.50 25.73
C ASN A 577 25.03 -28.17 24.96
N GLU A 578 26.01 -28.15 24.06
CA GLU A 578 26.24 -27.38 22.82
C GLU A 578 25.95 -25.87 22.70
N GLN A 579 26.89 -25.23 22.01
CA GLN A 579 27.07 -23.79 21.86
C GLN A 579 25.93 -23.10 21.12
N VAL A 580 25.10 -22.35 21.84
CA VAL A 580 24.38 -21.20 21.28
C VAL A 580 24.96 -19.93 21.92
N SER A 581 25.46 -19.06 21.05
CA SER A 581 26.22 -17.85 21.38
C SER A 581 25.51 -16.91 22.35
N ASN A 582 26.23 -16.56 23.42
CA ASN A 582 25.92 -15.56 24.45
C ASN A 582 25.59 -14.16 23.88
N SER A 583 24.34 -13.86 23.50
CA SER A 583 23.93 -12.49 23.11
C SER A 583 22.73 -11.90 23.89
N ALA A 584 21.97 -12.70 24.63
CA ALA A 584 20.89 -12.18 25.49
C ALA A 584 21.41 -11.44 26.74
N ASN A 585 22.63 -11.75 27.19
CA ASN A 585 23.17 -11.33 28.50
C ASN A 585 23.76 -9.90 28.55
N ASP A 586 23.81 -9.19 27.43
CA ASP A 586 24.36 -7.82 27.31
C ASP A 586 23.31 -6.72 27.11
N LYS A 587 22.01 -7.08 27.04
CA LYS A 587 20.93 -6.13 26.73
C LYS A 587 20.55 -5.22 27.91
N PHE A 588 21.00 -5.50 29.13
CA PHE A 588 20.63 -4.73 30.33
C PHE A 588 21.80 -4.61 31.30
N PHE A 589 22.21 -3.38 31.62
CA PHE A 589 23.33 -3.11 32.53
C PHE A 589 22.83 -2.67 33.90
N LYS A 590 23.24 -3.38 34.96
CA LYS A 590 22.97 -2.99 36.36
C LYS A 590 24.17 -3.34 37.23
N ASN A 591 24.57 -2.40 38.08
CA ASN A 591 25.55 -2.61 39.13
C ASN A 591 25.12 -1.81 40.36
N ALA A 592 24.85 -2.49 41.47
CA ALA A 592 24.38 -1.88 42.72
C ALA A 592 25.43 -0.95 43.35
N ASP A 593 26.71 -1.32 43.28
CA ASP A 593 27.84 -0.54 43.82
C ASP A 593 28.72 -0.01 42.68
N ASP A 594 28.10 0.76 41.78
CA ASP A 594 28.78 1.34 40.64
C ASP A 594 29.83 2.39 41.09
N PRO A 595 31.15 2.13 40.90
CA PRO A 595 32.21 3.00 41.38
C PRO A 595 32.27 4.35 40.66
N ARG A 596 31.50 4.50 39.58
CA ARG A 596 31.42 5.73 38.78
C ARG A 596 30.47 6.76 39.39
N VAL A 597 29.65 6.36 40.37
CA VAL A 597 28.63 7.21 41.01
C VAL A 597 29.26 7.99 42.16
N THR A 598 29.09 9.31 42.16
CA THR A 598 29.59 10.22 43.21
C THR A 598 28.77 10.09 44.50
N ARG A 599 29.23 10.62 45.64
CA ARG A 599 28.47 10.54 46.91
C ARG A 599 27.16 11.32 46.82
N ILE A 600 27.20 12.52 46.23
CA ILE A 600 26.01 13.31 45.93
C ILE A 600 25.18 12.62 44.86
N GLY A 601 25.84 11.98 43.88
CA GLY A 601 25.17 11.15 42.88
C GLY A 601 24.36 9.99 43.48
N LYS A 602 24.88 9.30 44.51
CA LYS A 602 24.15 8.27 45.25
C LYS A 602 22.91 8.85 45.93
N PHE A 603 23.03 10.03 46.54
CA PHE A 603 21.88 10.72 47.13
C PHE A 603 20.82 11.10 46.09
N LEU A 604 21.24 11.69 44.96
CA LEU A 604 20.33 12.11 43.88
C LEU A 604 19.59 10.92 43.26
N ARG A 605 20.28 9.79 43.02
CA ARG A 605 19.64 8.56 42.50
C ARG A 605 18.68 7.94 43.50
N ARG A 606 19.06 7.88 44.79
CA ARG A 606 18.22 7.34 45.86
C ARG A 606 16.90 8.10 46.02
N THR A 607 16.95 9.41 45.79
CA THR A 607 15.78 10.30 45.87
C THR A 607 15.11 10.53 44.51
N SER A 608 15.63 9.94 43.43
CA SER A 608 15.24 10.19 42.03
C SER A 608 15.29 11.66 41.61
N LEU A 609 15.99 12.52 42.38
CA LEU A 609 16.15 13.93 42.06
C LEU A 609 16.96 14.14 40.78
N ASP A 610 17.81 13.18 40.39
CA ASP A 610 18.58 13.28 39.16
C ASP A 610 17.72 13.26 37.88
N GLU A 611 16.46 12.82 37.97
CA GLU A 611 15.55 12.70 36.84
C GLU A 611 14.64 13.92 36.64
N PHE A 612 14.64 14.89 37.55
CA PHE A 612 13.83 16.12 37.47
C PHE A 612 14.02 16.91 36.16
N PRO A 613 15.23 17.07 35.61
CA PRO A 613 15.40 17.75 34.32
C PRO A 613 14.62 17.12 33.16
N GLN A 614 14.18 15.85 33.27
CA GLN A 614 13.36 15.18 32.25
C GLN A 614 11.97 15.81 32.09
N PHE A 615 11.46 16.60 33.06
CA PHE A 615 10.22 17.35 32.87
C PHE A 615 10.30 18.31 31.68
N TRP A 616 11.50 18.77 31.31
CA TRP A 616 11.71 19.50 30.06
C TRP A 616 11.39 18.64 28.82
N ASN A 617 11.83 17.38 28.80
CA ASN A 617 11.53 16.44 27.71
C ASN A 617 10.03 16.17 27.59
N VAL A 618 9.32 16.11 28.73
CA VAL A 618 7.85 16.00 28.74
C VAL A 618 7.21 17.26 28.16
N LEU A 619 7.65 18.45 28.58
CA LEU A 619 7.11 19.71 28.10
C LEU A 619 7.27 19.86 26.57
N VAL A 620 8.44 19.53 26.03
CA VAL A 620 8.71 19.61 24.58
C VAL A 620 8.03 18.50 23.78
N GLY A 621 7.60 17.41 24.45
CA GLY A 621 6.83 16.32 23.84
C GLY A 621 7.65 15.13 23.34
N ASP A 622 8.93 15.06 23.72
CA ASP A 622 9.80 13.90 23.49
C ASP A 622 9.42 12.72 24.41
N MET A 623 8.99 13.06 25.62
CA MET A 623 8.53 12.12 26.65
C MET A 623 7.10 12.47 27.10
N SER A 624 6.52 11.58 27.90
CA SER A 624 5.27 11.73 28.64
C SER A 624 5.56 11.60 30.14
N LEU A 625 4.64 12.01 31.02
CA LEU A 625 4.80 11.76 32.46
C LEU A 625 4.80 10.26 32.74
N VAL A 626 3.84 9.54 32.15
CA VAL A 626 3.69 8.09 32.24
C VAL A 626 3.85 7.46 30.87
N GLY A 627 4.66 6.41 30.77
CA GLY A 627 4.96 5.76 29.51
C GLY A 627 5.94 4.61 29.68
N THR A 628 6.43 4.09 28.56
CA THR A 628 7.44 3.02 28.53
C THR A 628 8.82 3.56 28.88
N ARG A 629 9.75 2.66 29.21
CA ARG A 629 11.15 3.06 29.44
C ARG A 629 11.81 3.50 28.12
N PRO A 630 12.55 4.63 28.07
CA PRO A 630 13.35 4.98 26.88
C PRO A 630 14.60 4.08 26.74
N PRO A 631 14.69 3.20 25.72
CA PRO A 631 15.86 2.34 25.53
C PRO A 631 17.06 3.11 24.92
N THR A 632 18.25 2.53 25.04
CA THR A 632 19.42 2.93 24.23
C THR A 632 19.34 2.35 22.81
N PHE A 633 20.14 2.89 21.89
CA PHE A 633 20.34 2.29 20.57
C PHE A 633 20.93 0.89 20.64
N ASN A 634 21.90 0.65 21.53
CA ASN A 634 22.51 -0.67 21.70
C ASN A 634 21.47 -1.72 22.10
N GLU A 635 20.51 -1.34 22.95
CA GLU A 635 19.39 -2.21 23.30
C GLU A 635 18.50 -2.52 22.10
N ILE A 636 18.05 -1.50 21.36
CA ILE A 636 17.22 -1.72 20.16
C ILE A 636 17.92 -2.62 19.14
N ASN A 637 19.23 -2.44 18.93
CA ASN A 637 20.01 -3.25 18.00
C ASN A 637 20.05 -4.73 18.39
N SER A 638 19.81 -5.03 19.67
CA SER A 638 19.75 -6.39 20.19
C SER A 638 18.32 -6.95 20.20
N TYR A 639 17.32 -6.22 19.70
CA TYR A 639 15.94 -6.65 19.81
C TYR A 639 15.64 -7.86 18.93
N GLU A 640 15.03 -8.87 19.54
CA GLU A 640 14.64 -10.10 18.87
C GLU A 640 13.13 -10.10 18.60
N LEU A 641 12.74 -10.59 17.43
CA LEU A 641 11.33 -10.75 17.05
C LEU A 641 10.78 -12.13 17.42
N GLU A 642 11.66 -13.08 17.77
CA GLU A 642 11.30 -14.48 18.04
C GLU A 642 10.82 -14.70 19.48
N VAL A 643 11.12 -13.78 20.39
CA VAL A 643 10.74 -13.89 21.80
C VAL A 643 9.31 -13.40 21.99
N GLU A 644 8.44 -14.30 22.46
CA GLU A 644 7.08 -14.01 22.86
C GLU A 644 7.01 -13.50 24.31
N TYR A 645 6.14 -12.53 24.56
CA TYR A 645 5.98 -11.89 25.86
C TYR A 645 4.50 -11.87 26.30
N GLN A 646 4.23 -12.25 27.56
CA GLN A 646 2.89 -12.33 28.18
C GLN A 646 1.86 -13.23 27.47
N ASP A 647 2.27 -14.40 26.95
CA ASP A 647 1.38 -15.35 26.22
C ASP A 647 0.59 -14.71 25.06
N GLU A 648 1.02 -13.53 24.59
CA GLU A 648 0.36 -12.71 23.58
C GLU A 648 1.39 -12.25 22.53
N ARG A 649 0.88 -12.01 21.30
CA ARG A 649 1.64 -11.70 20.07
C ARG A 649 2.34 -10.33 20.09
N TYR A 650 3.32 -10.11 20.97
CA TYR A 650 4.07 -8.85 21.07
C TYR A 650 5.59 -9.03 21.03
N THR A 651 6.27 -8.16 20.29
CA THR A 651 7.73 -8.07 20.26
C THR A 651 8.25 -6.91 21.10
N GLU A 652 9.57 -6.90 21.34
CA GLU A 652 10.28 -5.80 21.99
C GLU A 652 10.12 -4.47 21.24
N TRP A 653 9.89 -4.52 19.92
CA TRP A 653 9.66 -3.32 19.09
C TRP A 653 8.29 -2.68 19.33
N ASN A 654 7.28 -3.45 19.74
CA ASN A 654 5.94 -2.95 20.04
C ASN A 654 5.89 -2.08 21.31
N ARG A 655 6.99 -1.83 22.01
CA ARG A 655 7.04 -0.84 23.11
C ARG A 655 7.37 0.57 22.63
N LEU A 656 7.87 0.69 21.40
CA LEU A 656 8.32 1.95 20.79
C LEU A 656 7.17 2.72 20.15
N ASP A 657 5.97 2.15 20.06
CA ASP A 657 4.75 2.81 19.56
C ASP A 657 4.08 3.71 20.62
N VAL A 658 4.61 3.71 21.85
CA VAL A 658 4.23 4.55 23.00
C VAL A 658 5.33 5.60 23.24
N ARG A 659 4.95 6.80 23.68
CA ARG A 659 5.94 7.78 24.16
C ARG A 659 6.60 7.31 25.45
N PRO A 660 7.93 7.40 25.58
CA PRO A 660 8.59 7.04 26.83
C PRO A 660 8.13 7.94 27.98
N GLY A 661 8.09 7.37 29.19
CA GLY A 661 7.65 8.01 30.42
C GLY A 661 8.79 8.38 31.36
N ILE A 662 8.58 9.41 32.19
CA ILE A 662 9.38 9.61 33.42
C ILE A 662 9.10 8.44 34.37
N THR A 663 7.82 8.14 34.57
CA THR A 663 7.35 6.96 35.32
C THR A 663 6.59 5.98 34.44
N GLY A 664 6.29 4.81 34.98
CA GLY A 664 5.67 3.68 34.30
C GLY A 664 5.46 2.51 35.25
N VAL A 665 4.92 1.41 34.73
CA VAL A 665 4.62 0.20 35.51
C VAL A 665 5.91 -0.36 36.14
N TRP A 666 7.00 -0.35 35.38
CA TRP A 666 8.31 -0.77 35.85
C TRP A 666 8.81 0.07 37.04
N GLN A 667 8.70 1.40 36.97
CA GLN A 667 9.12 2.30 38.05
C GLN A 667 8.36 2.04 39.35
N VAL A 668 7.07 1.70 39.24
CA VAL A 668 6.18 1.47 40.38
C VAL A 668 6.35 0.09 41.00
N ASN A 669 6.63 -0.95 40.20
CA ASN A 669 6.78 -2.33 40.68
C ASN A 669 8.21 -2.70 41.13
N GLY A 670 9.07 -1.70 41.36
CA GLY A 670 10.42 -1.87 41.92
C GLY A 670 11.53 -1.84 40.86
N ARG A 671 12.13 -0.66 40.66
CA ARG A 671 13.29 -0.45 39.75
C ARG A 671 14.52 -1.30 40.15
N SER A 672 14.69 -1.53 41.45
CA SER A 672 15.82 -2.27 42.04
C SER A 672 15.60 -3.78 42.10
N SER A 673 14.35 -4.28 42.15
CA SER A 673 14.02 -5.72 42.21
C SER A 673 14.08 -6.42 40.84
N VAL A 674 13.80 -5.70 39.74
CA VAL A 674 13.83 -6.29 38.39
C VAL A 674 15.25 -6.69 37.98
N ARG A 675 15.43 -7.97 37.64
CA ARG A 675 16.74 -8.57 37.31
C ARG A 675 16.86 -9.06 35.87
N SER A 676 15.76 -9.18 35.14
CA SER A 676 15.77 -9.59 33.73
C SER A 676 15.25 -8.48 32.81
N PHE A 677 15.78 -8.43 31.58
CA PHE A 677 15.25 -7.53 30.55
C PHE A 677 13.81 -7.91 30.16
N ALA A 678 13.49 -9.21 30.18
CA ALA A 678 12.17 -9.73 29.89
C ALA A 678 11.09 -9.19 30.83
N GLU A 679 11.37 -9.09 32.14
CA GLU A 679 10.48 -8.44 33.10
C GLU A 679 10.21 -6.96 32.73
N VAL A 680 11.23 -6.24 32.27
CA VAL A 680 11.07 -4.84 31.82
C VAL A 680 10.16 -4.78 30.60
N VAL A 681 10.31 -5.69 29.63
CA VAL A 681 9.44 -5.81 28.46
C VAL A 681 7.99 -6.08 28.88
N ASN A 682 7.78 -7.04 29.78
CA ASN A 682 6.45 -7.38 30.28
C ASN A 682 5.74 -6.19 30.94
N TYR A 683 6.44 -5.39 31.75
CA TYR A 683 5.83 -4.19 32.35
C TYR A 683 5.45 -3.11 31.33
N ASP A 684 6.26 -2.93 30.28
CA ASP A 684 5.94 -1.96 29.23
C ASP A 684 4.76 -2.43 28.37
N ILE A 685 4.64 -3.75 28.12
CA ILE A 685 3.49 -4.35 27.44
C ILE A 685 2.23 -4.24 28.31
N GLU A 686 2.34 -4.50 29.63
CA GLU A 686 1.25 -4.33 30.59
C GLU A 686 0.72 -2.88 30.57
N TYR A 687 1.63 -1.90 30.56
CA TYR A 687 1.24 -0.50 30.43
C TYR A 687 0.43 -0.25 29.16
N ARG A 688 0.93 -0.72 28.03
CA ARG A 688 0.28 -0.56 26.73
C ARG A 688 -1.13 -1.17 26.73
N LYS A 689 -1.29 -2.37 27.29
CA LYS A 689 -2.58 -3.09 27.34
C LYS A 689 -3.60 -2.40 28.24
N ASN A 690 -3.17 -1.95 29.41
CA ASN A 690 -4.06 -1.41 30.45
C ASN A 690 -4.21 0.11 30.38
N TRP A 691 -3.64 0.76 29.36
CA TRP A 691 -3.58 2.20 29.30
C TRP A 691 -4.98 2.82 29.30
N SER A 692 -5.16 3.76 30.22
CA SER A 692 -6.25 4.71 30.28
C SER A 692 -5.76 5.95 31.03
N ILE A 693 -6.46 7.07 30.90
CA ILE A 693 -6.14 8.29 31.66
C ILE A 693 -6.16 8.01 33.17
N TRP A 694 -7.11 7.20 33.64
CA TRP A 694 -7.16 6.79 35.05
C TRP A 694 -5.99 5.91 35.46
N TYR A 695 -5.53 5.01 34.60
CA TYR A 695 -4.36 4.19 34.86
C TYR A 695 -3.08 5.04 34.95
N ASP A 696 -2.93 6.05 34.09
CA ASP A 696 -1.83 7.02 34.18
C ASP A 696 -1.85 7.76 35.53
N LEU A 697 -3.01 8.28 35.95
CA LEU A 697 -3.15 8.95 37.25
C LEU A 697 -2.82 8.01 38.41
N LYS A 698 -3.29 6.76 38.36
CA LYS A 698 -2.97 5.72 39.35
C LYS A 698 -1.46 5.47 39.43
N LEU A 699 -0.77 5.38 38.29
CA LEU A 699 0.69 5.18 38.25
C LEU A 699 1.45 6.39 38.77
N ILE A 700 1.02 7.62 38.48
CA ILE A 700 1.62 8.84 39.06
C ILE A 700 1.52 8.79 40.59
N VAL A 701 0.33 8.53 41.14
CA VAL A 701 0.12 8.45 42.60
C VAL A 701 0.96 7.34 43.21
N LYS A 702 0.97 6.14 42.61
CA LYS A 702 1.81 5.04 43.10
C LYS A 702 3.30 5.38 43.06
N THR A 703 3.77 6.11 42.05
CA THR A 703 5.17 6.54 41.97
C THR A 703 5.54 7.42 43.15
N VAL A 704 4.68 8.39 43.49
CA VAL A 704 4.87 9.26 44.66
C VAL A 704 4.91 8.43 45.96
N LEU A 705 4.01 7.47 46.12
CA LEU A 705 3.98 6.59 47.29
C LEU A 705 5.23 5.72 47.42
N VAL A 706 5.73 5.17 46.31
CA VAL A 706 6.95 4.34 46.28
C VAL A 706 8.18 5.13 46.74
N LEU A 707 8.26 6.43 46.47
CA LEU A 707 9.34 7.29 46.96
C LEU A 707 9.38 7.43 48.50
N PHE A 708 8.27 7.16 49.20
CA PHE A 708 8.18 7.21 50.66
C PHE A 708 8.37 5.83 51.33
N ASP A 709 8.36 4.73 50.56
CA ASP A 709 8.56 3.39 51.09
C ASP A 709 10.05 3.08 51.31
N LYS A 710 10.43 2.84 52.58
CA LYS A 710 11.81 2.56 52.98
C LYS A 710 12.37 1.25 52.39
N ASN A 711 11.51 0.33 51.97
CA ASN A 711 11.88 -0.98 51.42
C ASN A 711 12.12 -0.97 49.91
N ASN A 712 11.76 0.12 49.21
CA ASN A 712 11.73 0.20 47.75
C ASN A 712 12.67 1.29 47.21
N LYS A 713 13.85 1.42 47.83
CA LYS A 713 14.85 2.44 47.48
C LYS A 713 15.27 2.31 46.02
N ALA A 714 15.32 3.45 45.33
CA ALA A 714 15.93 3.57 44.03
C ALA A 714 17.45 3.38 44.19
N VAL A 715 17.90 2.15 43.91
CA VAL A 715 19.26 1.62 44.12
C VAL A 715 19.54 1.16 45.54
#